data_AF-A0A954N287-F1
#
_entry.id   AF-A0A954N287-F1
#
_cell.length_a   1.000
_cell.length_b   1.000
_cell.length_c   1.000
_cell.angle_alpha   90.00
_cell.angle_beta   90.00
_cell.angle_gamma   90.00
#
_symmetry.space_group_name_H-M   'P 1'
#
loop_
_entity.id
_entity.type
_entity.pdbx_description
1 polymer ?
#
loop_
_entity_poly.entity_id
_entity_poly.type
_entity_poly.pdbx_seq_one_letter_code
_entity_poly.pdbx_strand_id
1 'polypeptide(L)'
;SLNDALAALGPLGGIIELAGDGPFPLESAVVNSQIVVIRAAAGTRPIISAIPGRDSTGDAILEMESGLFALQGISIHTDGQKLDEANIRSVVAANNSLLYVKECEFRCSGVLAAPVAAIRARGYYSGPGSKSPYSHLVVDRCITEGDGLSGVEVESTRMEGVVRGSLLSCGSAPALTLRLMGRTKGDDSASLLVDHSTLASAGAGVRIEMQGSGDPIPVGIGIVESIVAGQSENGTLLSTKDWPLNGTKTELMGPLREVRWLSTDSVYPGWKHLLKVGTDDAVETDEPEKWLLHYRQGGAVADFLPERWPGDVAATGPQGGLNRWRGESLPGSEGKRRGCDLSALKSSGDIVLGKQRVTASMVSLKGPKVSINAREEDIGKKISEGTWEDGTTFIVKGSGLRETSPIIIKGMNARIEFLEEVTGLTISPKGSAFRSGTKSSTESSMIQVQEGYLEILNGKFYLPNSDKSRPDRFLNVDRGGFALQRTQIEIPLDDATSNRNLIGWTGEGDNPIRNQGIIQECKLLSGVGSLAELNDGTQRLLVRNSLLIARDDLFILKNKNRAASPGMGVDFEQSTLVAGRAHFAVDCDEGSGGVRGFADSCLFAGLKWEKAKGAGACLLQYNGELSLKAISWQENRCGYDERIHQYLIDSTKRSDEKQDFSQTWVNQWGENGVKSPFVEPGGISYQDGASSRDIRLTSASYALTPESAANRVGVNQLPIGAGNITIGSGNRKNPNVGTKTPALPPKPPVKRPVGGL
;
A
#
# COMPACT_ATOMS: atom_id res chain seq x y z
N SER A 1 -15.61 2.53 12.78
CA SER A 1 -14.17 2.60 12.46
C SER A 1 -13.39 2.84 13.76
N LEU A 2 -12.05 2.86 13.73
CA LEU A 2 -11.28 3.24 14.93
C LEU A 2 -11.49 4.73 15.27
N ASN A 3 -11.54 5.62 14.27
CA ASN A 3 -11.88 7.03 14.49
C ASN A 3 -13.25 7.21 15.15
N ASP A 4 -14.28 6.45 14.74
CA ASP A 4 -15.61 6.52 15.37
C ASP A 4 -15.57 6.06 16.84
N ALA A 5 -14.78 5.02 17.14
CA ALA A 5 -14.62 4.53 18.51
C ALA A 5 -13.91 5.56 19.40
N LEU A 6 -12.91 6.26 18.87
CA LEU A 6 -12.23 7.36 19.56
C LEU A 6 -13.17 8.55 19.79
N ALA A 7 -13.95 8.94 18.78
CA ALA A 7 -14.92 10.02 18.88
C ALA A 7 -16.07 9.72 19.84
N ALA A 8 -16.39 8.44 20.06
CA ALA A 8 -17.41 7.99 21.00
C ALA A 8 -16.94 7.98 22.46
N LEU A 9 -15.64 8.21 22.73
CA LEU A 9 -15.14 8.28 24.10
C LEU A 9 -15.68 9.53 24.80
N GLY A 10 -16.26 9.33 25.99
CA GLY A 10 -16.66 10.44 26.85
C GLY A 10 -15.46 11.11 27.55
N PRO A 11 -15.69 12.13 28.38
CA PRO A 11 -14.62 12.83 29.12
C PRO A 11 -13.81 11.93 30.06
N LEU A 12 -14.44 10.89 30.61
CA LEU A 12 -13.75 9.88 31.44
C LEU A 12 -12.87 8.94 30.60
N GLY A 13 -13.15 8.83 29.30
CA GLY A 13 -12.51 7.91 28.38
C GLY A 13 -13.05 6.49 28.45
N GLY A 14 -12.22 5.50 28.12
CA GLY A 14 -12.64 4.11 28.01
C GLY A 14 -11.58 3.17 27.42
N ILE A 15 -12.00 1.93 27.18
CA ILE A 15 -11.18 0.88 26.56
C ILE A 15 -11.71 0.62 25.15
N ILE A 16 -10.86 0.77 24.15
CA ILE A 16 -11.10 0.36 22.78
C ILE A 16 -10.36 -0.97 22.57
N GLU A 17 -11.12 -2.04 22.38
CA GLU A 17 -10.59 -3.35 22.06
C GLU A 17 -10.76 -3.62 20.56
N LEU A 18 -9.63 -3.86 19.87
CA LEU A 18 -9.62 -4.16 18.44
C LEU A 18 -9.81 -5.66 18.23
N ALA A 19 -10.96 -6.03 17.66
CA ALA A 19 -11.28 -7.41 17.34
C ALA A 19 -10.82 -7.77 15.92
N GLY A 20 -9.86 -8.70 15.83
CA GLY A 20 -9.27 -9.17 14.56
C GLY A 20 -7.94 -8.51 14.22
N ASP A 21 -7.30 -8.97 13.14
CA ASP A 21 -5.93 -8.55 12.80
C ASP A 21 -5.85 -7.25 11.97
N GLY A 22 -7.00 -6.69 11.57
CA GLY A 22 -7.07 -5.44 10.81
C GLY A 22 -6.94 -5.63 9.28
N PRO A 23 -6.57 -4.58 8.51
CA PRO A 23 -6.13 -3.27 8.99
C PRO A 23 -7.28 -2.39 9.52
N PHE A 24 -7.02 -1.64 10.59
CA PHE A 24 -7.89 -0.60 11.13
C PHE A 24 -7.36 0.77 10.70
N PRO A 25 -7.98 1.48 9.74
CA PRO A 25 -7.55 2.82 9.39
C PRO A 25 -7.73 3.77 10.58
N LEU A 26 -6.72 4.62 10.79
CA LEU A 26 -6.69 5.68 11.78
C LEU A 26 -6.21 6.95 11.12
N GLU A 27 -7.12 7.90 10.96
CA GLU A 27 -6.78 9.29 10.63
C GLU A 27 -6.25 10.03 11.87
N SER A 28 -5.52 11.12 11.67
CA SER A 28 -5.04 11.97 12.76
C SER A 28 -6.15 12.32 13.75
N ALA A 29 -5.97 12.00 15.02
CA ALA A 29 -6.97 12.18 16.06
C ALA A 29 -6.34 12.72 17.35
N VAL A 30 -6.98 13.73 17.93
CA VAL A 30 -6.67 14.25 19.26
C VAL A 30 -7.76 13.79 20.21
N VAL A 31 -7.37 13.13 21.31
CA VAL A 31 -8.28 12.58 22.31
C VAL A 31 -8.16 13.39 23.60
N ASN A 32 -9.28 13.96 24.02
CA ASN A 32 -9.41 14.70 25.27
C ASN A 32 -10.29 13.93 26.26
N SER A 33 -9.71 12.84 26.79
CA SER A 33 -10.34 11.95 27.76
C SER A 33 -9.36 11.66 28.89
N GLN A 34 -9.83 11.41 30.11
CA GLN A 34 -8.93 11.13 31.24
C GLN A 34 -8.17 9.80 31.13
N ILE A 35 -8.79 8.76 30.56
CA ILE A 35 -8.22 7.42 30.47
C ILE A 35 -8.53 6.82 29.11
N VAL A 36 -7.51 6.53 28.30
CA VAL A 36 -7.69 5.89 27.00
C VAL A 36 -6.81 4.65 26.95
N VAL A 37 -7.43 3.49 26.75
CA VAL A 37 -6.71 2.23 26.53
C VAL A 37 -7.10 1.68 25.16
N ILE A 38 -6.13 1.50 24.27
CA ILE A 38 -6.33 0.81 22.99
C ILE A 38 -5.57 -0.51 23.05
N ARG A 39 -6.28 -1.63 22.91
CA ARG A 39 -5.68 -2.96 23.05
C ARG A 39 -6.14 -3.95 22.01
N ALA A 40 -5.32 -4.96 21.78
CA ALA A 40 -5.69 -6.15 21.03
C ALA A 40 -6.68 -7.02 21.80
N ALA A 41 -7.66 -7.59 21.10
CA ALA A 41 -8.46 -8.69 21.63
C ALA A 41 -7.58 -9.94 21.82
N ALA A 42 -7.98 -10.83 22.73
CA ALA A 42 -7.25 -12.07 22.98
C ALA A 42 -7.09 -12.91 21.69
N GLY A 43 -5.87 -13.38 21.42
CA GLY A 43 -5.57 -14.20 20.25
C GLY A 43 -5.44 -13.44 18.93
N THR A 44 -5.53 -12.11 18.95
CA THR A 44 -5.43 -11.27 17.74
C THR A 44 -4.17 -10.42 17.74
N ARG A 45 -3.74 -9.96 16.57
CA ARG A 45 -2.69 -8.96 16.40
C ARG A 45 -3.13 -7.84 15.46
N PRO A 46 -3.95 -6.89 15.97
CA PRO A 46 -4.53 -5.84 15.16
C PRO A 46 -3.47 -4.91 14.60
N ILE A 47 -3.58 -4.63 13.32
CA ILE A 47 -2.75 -3.67 12.60
C ILE A 47 -3.53 -2.37 12.38
N ILE A 48 -3.05 -1.25 12.90
CA ILE A 48 -3.61 0.10 12.69
C ILE A 48 -2.89 0.78 11.53
N SER A 49 -3.63 1.18 10.49
CA SER A 49 -3.14 1.99 9.36
C SER A 49 -3.18 3.46 9.72
N ALA A 50 -2.05 4.01 10.18
CA ALA A 50 -1.92 5.43 10.43
C ALA A 50 -1.91 6.19 9.09
N ILE A 51 -2.85 7.12 8.94
CA ILE A 51 -3.00 7.97 7.77
C ILE A 51 -3.05 9.41 8.28
N PRO A 52 -2.13 10.29 7.87
CA PRO A 52 -2.24 11.70 8.21
C PRO A 52 -3.55 12.28 7.69
N GLY A 53 -4.32 12.93 8.55
CA GLY A 53 -5.53 13.65 8.13
C GLY A 53 -5.15 14.86 7.28
N ARG A 54 -5.94 15.18 6.25
CA ARG A 54 -5.69 16.38 5.41
C ARG A 54 -5.73 17.68 6.20
N ASP A 55 -6.55 17.70 7.24
CA ASP A 55 -6.78 18.85 8.12
C ASP A 55 -6.18 18.63 9.52
N SER A 56 -5.15 17.78 9.64
CA SER A 56 -4.58 17.49 10.95
C SER A 56 -3.94 18.75 11.56
N THR A 57 -4.58 19.27 12.61
CA THR A 57 -4.04 20.39 13.41
C THR A 57 -3.01 19.94 14.44
N GLY A 58 -3.02 18.65 14.78
CA GLY A 58 -2.05 18.03 15.69
C GLY A 58 -0.73 17.69 14.99
N ASP A 59 0.34 17.59 15.77
CA ASP A 59 1.65 17.16 15.30
C ASP A 59 1.88 15.65 15.51
N ALA A 60 0.81 14.90 15.81
CA ALA A 60 0.80 13.45 15.88
C ALA A 60 -0.40 12.80 15.14
N ILE A 61 -0.27 11.52 14.78
CA ILE A 61 -1.41 10.74 14.26
C ILE A 61 -2.39 10.41 15.39
N LEU A 62 -1.90 10.04 16.56
CA LEU A 62 -2.75 9.80 17.71
C LEU A 62 -2.19 10.55 18.92
N GLU A 63 -2.92 11.58 19.32
CA GLU A 63 -2.51 12.49 20.37
C GLU A 63 -3.49 12.43 21.54
N MET A 64 -2.96 12.41 22.76
CA MET A 64 -3.74 12.53 23.99
C MET A 64 -3.32 13.78 24.76
N GLU A 65 -4.27 14.66 25.10
CA GLU A 65 -3.95 15.97 25.68
C GLU A 65 -3.58 15.94 27.18
N SER A 66 -4.18 15.02 27.94
CA SER A 66 -3.94 14.85 29.38
C SER A 66 -4.51 13.51 29.87
N GLY A 67 -3.97 12.94 30.94
CA GLY A 67 -4.51 11.73 31.59
C GLY A 67 -3.63 10.48 31.46
N LEU A 68 -4.26 9.30 31.39
CA LEU A 68 -3.59 8.01 31.18
C LEU A 68 -3.83 7.51 29.76
N PHE A 69 -2.75 7.35 28.99
CA PHE A 69 -2.79 6.78 27.66
C PHE A 69 -2.10 5.42 27.63
N ALA A 70 -2.80 4.35 27.27
CA ALA A 70 -2.25 3.01 27.18
C ALA A 70 -2.47 2.37 25.80
N LEU A 71 -1.41 1.79 25.22
CA LEU A 71 -1.45 0.99 24.00
C LEU A 71 -0.92 -0.41 24.31
N GLN A 72 -1.67 -1.45 23.92
CA GLN A 72 -1.32 -2.83 24.29
C GLN A 72 -1.52 -3.84 23.15
N GLY A 73 -0.44 -4.48 22.71
CA GLY A 73 -0.51 -5.62 21.78
C GLY A 73 -0.86 -5.26 20.33
N ILE A 74 -0.79 -3.98 19.95
CA ILE A 74 -1.22 -3.49 18.62
C ILE A 74 -0.01 -3.15 17.74
N SER A 75 -0.17 -3.22 16.42
CA SER A 75 0.87 -2.81 15.46
C SER A 75 0.40 -1.56 14.71
N ILE A 76 1.08 -0.43 14.86
CA ILE A 76 0.80 0.81 14.14
C ILE A 76 1.79 0.92 12.99
N HIS A 77 1.28 0.94 11.76
CA HIS A 77 2.15 1.18 10.61
C HIS A 77 1.70 2.40 9.81
N THR A 78 2.68 3.15 9.32
CA THR A 78 2.54 4.41 8.60
C THR A 78 3.45 4.45 7.37
N ASP A 79 3.19 5.41 6.48
CA ASP A 79 3.97 5.71 5.28
C ASP A 79 4.74 7.03 5.49
N GLY A 80 6.07 6.97 5.38
CA GLY A 80 6.95 8.09 5.67
C GLY A 80 6.70 9.30 4.78
N GLN A 81 6.47 9.07 3.48
CA GLN A 81 6.20 10.18 2.54
C GLN A 81 4.96 10.97 2.97
N LYS A 82 3.93 10.27 3.45
CA LYS A 82 2.70 10.91 3.91
C LYS A 82 2.90 11.70 5.19
N LEU A 83 3.72 11.19 6.11
CA LEU A 83 4.03 11.92 7.34
C LEU A 83 4.76 13.24 7.04
N ASP A 84 5.69 13.22 6.08
CA ASP A 84 6.41 14.41 5.62
C ASP A 84 5.46 15.42 4.97
N GLU A 85 4.59 14.98 4.04
CA GLU A 85 3.59 15.82 3.39
C GLU A 85 2.66 16.51 4.39
N ALA A 86 2.31 15.82 5.48
CA ALA A 86 1.43 16.32 6.53
C ALA A 86 2.17 16.99 7.70
N ASN A 87 3.50 17.10 7.65
CA ASN A 87 4.33 17.67 8.71
C ASN A 87 4.08 17.05 10.10
N ILE A 88 3.80 15.73 10.13
CA ILE A 88 3.57 14.99 11.37
C ILE A 88 4.91 14.69 12.05
N ARG A 89 5.05 15.06 13.32
CA ARG A 89 6.29 14.87 14.10
C ARG A 89 6.30 13.60 14.93
N SER A 90 5.14 13.01 15.17
CA SER A 90 5.05 11.76 15.92
C SER A 90 3.91 10.85 15.48
N VAL A 91 4.08 9.53 15.63
CA VAL A 91 2.98 8.58 15.38
C VAL A 91 2.01 8.60 16.56
N VAL A 92 2.53 8.46 17.78
CA VAL A 92 1.75 8.54 19.02
C VAL A 92 2.34 9.62 19.91
N ALA A 93 1.50 10.50 20.44
CA ALA A 93 1.88 11.53 21.39
C ALA A 93 0.96 11.53 22.62
N ALA A 94 1.55 11.78 23.79
CA ALA A 94 0.83 12.02 25.03
C ALA A 94 1.36 13.29 25.69
N ASN A 95 0.51 14.32 25.78
CA ASN A 95 0.80 15.58 26.43
C ASN A 95 0.34 15.51 27.88
N ASN A 96 1.15 15.98 28.83
CA ASN A 96 0.83 16.08 30.25
C ASN A 96 0.17 14.79 30.82
N SER A 97 0.65 13.64 30.35
CA SER A 97 -0.01 12.34 30.51
C SER A 97 0.97 11.27 30.98
N LEU A 98 0.42 10.19 31.54
CA LEU A 98 1.11 8.92 31.73
C LEU A 98 0.93 8.10 30.45
N LEU A 99 2.04 7.78 29.77
CA LEU A 99 2.05 7.00 28.55
C LEU A 99 2.59 5.60 28.81
N TYR A 100 1.76 4.58 28.58
CA TYR A 100 2.09 3.17 28.74
C TYR A 100 1.95 2.41 27.42
N VAL A 101 3.05 1.96 26.84
CA VAL A 101 3.09 1.26 25.55
C VAL A 101 3.67 -0.13 25.78
N LYS A 102 2.88 -1.19 25.54
CA LYS A 102 3.26 -2.56 25.86
C LYS A 102 3.00 -3.51 24.69
N GLU A 103 4.00 -4.31 24.32
CA GLU A 103 3.87 -5.32 23.26
C GLU A 103 3.37 -4.73 21.92
N CYS A 104 3.70 -3.47 21.68
CA CYS A 104 3.31 -2.75 20.47
C CYS A 104 4.43 -2.77 19.42
N GLU A 105 4.05 -2.54 18.17
CA GLU A 105 4.97 -2.42 17.05
C GLU A 105 4.69 -1.14 16.28
N PHE A 106 5.73 -0.38 15.95
CA PHE A 106 5.66 0.86 15.19
C PHE A 106 6.52 0.70 13.94
N ARG A 107 5.89 0.79 12.77
CA ARG A 107 6.58 0.65 11.49
C ARG A 107 6.35 1.82 10.57
N CYS A 108 7.43 2.34 9.99
CA CYS A 108 7.36 3.34 8.93
C CYS A 108 7.96 2.77 7.64
N SER A 109 7.16 2.71 6.58
CA SER A 109 7.65 2.38 5.23
C SER A 109 8.06 3.64 4.47
N GLY A 110 9.08 3.54 3.61
CA GLY A 110 9.61 4.68 2.89
C GLY A 110 10.73 5.41 3.66
N VAL A 111 11.24 6.48 3.07
CA VAL A 111 12.28 7.33 3.67
C VAL A 111 11.62 8.62 4.13
N LEU A 112 11.79 8.94 5.42
CA LEU A 112 11.36 10.20 6.00
C LEU A 112 12.40 11.30 5.69
N ALA A 113 11.93 12.48 5.27
CA ALA A 113 12.77 13.66 5.05
C ALA A 113 13.27 14.26 6.37
N ALA A 114 12.49 14.12 7.45
CA ALA A 114 12.86 14.53 8.79
C ALA A 114 12.53 13.45 9.83
N PRO A 115 13.27 13.36 10.95
CA PRO A 115 12.97 12.39 12.00
C PRO A 115 11.55 12.55 12.57
N VAL A 116 10.80 11.44 12.61
CA VAL A 116 9.48 11.36 13.23
C VAL A 116 9.56 10.42 14.43
N ALA A 117 9.02 10.80 15.58
CA ALA A 117 9.01 9.94 16.77
C ALA A 117 7.89 8.91 16.70
N ALA A 118 8.18 7.62 16.89
CA ALA A 118 7.14 6.60 17.04
C ALA A 118 6.30 6.87 18.30
N ILE A 119 6.98 7.17 19.42
CA ILE A 119 6.36 7.42 20.72
C ILE A 119 6.89 8.75 21.26
N ARG A 120 5.99 9.70 21.55
CA ARG A 120 6.34 11.01 22.10
C ARG A 120 5.61 11.28 23.41
N ALA A 121 6.36 11.58 24.47
CA ALA A 121 5.81 12.03 25.75
C ALA A 121 6.14 13.51 25.97
N ARG A 122 5.14 14.34 26.24
CA ARG A 122 5.26 15.78 26.38
C ARG A 122 4.80 16.27 27.74
N GLY A 123 5.50 17.26 28.30
CA GLY A 123 5.17 17.92 29.56
C GLY A 123 5.33 19.42 29.39
N TYR A 124 4.22 20.13 29.17
CA TYR A 124 4.22 21.57 28.95
C TYR A 124 3.98 22.34 30.24
N TYR A 125 4.78 23.37 30.44
CA TYR A 125 4.57 24.34 31.52
C TYR A 125 3.40 25.26 31.16
N SER A 126 2.29 25.19 31.88
CA SER A 126 1.09 26.01 31.65
C SER A 126 1.18 27.46 32.17
N GLY A 127 2.39 27.94 32.46
CA GLY A 127 2.66 29.34 32.81
C GLY A 127 3.14 29.58 34.24
N PRO A 128 3.57 30.82 34.55
CA PRO A 128 4.22 31.18 35.82
C PRO A 128 3.37 30.78 37.02
N GLY A 129 3.88 29.87 37.86
CA GLY A 129 3.21 29.43 39.09
C GLY A 129 2.62 28.02 39.03
N SER A 130 2.32 27.50 37.84
CA SER A 130 1.84 26.12 37.67
C SER A 130 2.94 25.11 38.01
N LYS A 131 2.62 23.99 38.65
CA LYS A 131 3.60 22.91 38.82
C LYS A 131 3.81 22.28 37.45
N SER A 132 5.08 22.14 37.02
CA SER A 132 5.37 21.46 35.75
C SER A 132 4.78 20.05 35.80
N PRO A 133 3.96 19.66 34.82
CA PRO A 133 3.35 18.34 34.80
C PRO A 133 4.43 17.27 34.71
N TYR A 134 4.26 16.20 35.49
CA TYR A 134 5.16 15.06 35.46
C TYR A 134 4.83 14.16 34.28
N SER A 135 5.76 13.97 33.37
CA SER A 135 5.60 13.01 32.28
C SER A 135 6.14 11.66 32.71
N HIS A 136 5.26 10.65 32.78
CA HIS A 136 5.67 9.25 33.00
C HIS A 136 5.58 8.48 31.69
N LEU A 137 6.65 7.79 31.32
CA LEU A 137 6.72 6.98 30.11
C LEU A 137 7.15 5.56 30.44
N VAL A 138 6.40 4.57 29.96
CA VAL A 138 6.80 3.16 29.99
C VAL A 138 6.63 2.56 28.61
N VAL A 139 7.71 2.04 28.05
CA VAL A 139 7.75 1.31 26.79
C VAL A 139 8.26 -0.10 27.09
N ASP A 140 7.41 -1.12 26.97
CA ASP A 140 7.70 -2.49 27.43
C ASP A 140 7.46 -3.51 26.32
N ARG A 141 8.52 -4.23 25.91
CA ARG A 141 8.50 -5.23 24.83
C ARG A 141 7.95 -4.70 23.50
N CYS A 142 8.37 -3.49 23.12
CA CYS A 142 7.93 -2.86 21.88
C CYS A 142 8.96 -3.02 20.75
N ILE A 143 8.49 -2.88 19.51
CA ILE A 143 9.31 -2.84 18.30
C ILE A 143 9.11 -1.47 17.65
N THR A 144 10.19 -0.78 17.29
CA THR A 144 10.15 0.37 16.39
C THR A 144 11.07 0.12 15.21
N GLU A 145 10.58 0.31 13.99
CA GLU A 145 11.31 0.02 12.76
C GLU A 145 10.96 1.00 11.63
N GLY A 146 11.97 1.64 11.04
CA GLY A 146 11.79 2.52 9.88
C GLY A 146 12.97 3.45 9.68
N ASP A 147 13.22 3.87 8.43
CA ASP A 147 14.25 4.87 8.16
C ASP A 147 13.74 6.27 8.52
N GLY A 148 14.40 6.92 9.47
CA GLY A 148 13.98 8.21 9.99
C GLY A 148 12.90 8.14 11.08
N LEU A 149 12.50 6.95 11.52
CA LEU A 149 11.55 6.77 12.62
C LEU A 149 12.30 6.66 13.97
N SER A 150 12.31 7.74 14.74
CA SER A 150 12.87 7.75 16.11
C SER A 150 12.06 6.86 17.04
N GLY A 151 12.73 6.15 17.96
CA GLY A 151 12.10 5.21 18.87
C GLY A 151 11.21 5.90 19.89
N VAL A 152 11.84 6.70 20.74
CA VAL A 152 11.18 7.46 21.81
C VAL A 152 11.67 8.89 21.80
N GLU A 153 10.73 9.83 21.85
CA GLU A 153 11.00 11.23 22.11
C GLU A 153 10.33 11.67 23.41
N VAL A 154 11.06 12.38 24.24
CA VAL A 154 10.52 13.04 25.44
C VAL A 154 10.78 14.52 25.34
N GLU A 155 9.74 15.32 25.58
CA GLU A 155 9.84 16.77 25.67
C GLU A 155 9.18 17.28 26.95
N SER A 156 9.97 17.47 28.01
CA SER A 156 9.46 17.86 29.33
C SER A 156 10.54 18.48 30.21
N THR A 157 10.18 19.29 31.21
CA THR A 157 11.11 19.69 32.29
C THR A 157 11.21 18.64 33.40
N ARG A 158 10.25 17.70 33.47
CA ARG A 158 10.17 16.70 34.54
C ARG A 158 9.67 15.37 34.01
N MET A 159 10.55 14.36 34.03
CA MET A 159 10.25 13.06 33.42
C MET A 159 10.88 11.87 34.16
N GLU A 160 10.11 10.78 34.23
CA GLU A 160 10.60 9.43 34.44
C GLU A 160 10.16 8.54 33.27
N GLY A 161 11.15 7.93 32.63
CA GLY A 161 10.97 7.06 31.49
C GLY A 161 11.60 5.70 31.73
N VAL A 162 10.94 4.63 31.28
CA VAL A 162 11.50 3.29 31.23
C VAL A 162 11.27 2.71 29.83
N VAL A 163 12.34 2.25 29.19
CA VAL A 163 12.30 1.45 27.96
C VAL A 163 12.84 0.07 28.30
N ARG A 164 11.97 -0.95 28.28
CA ARG A 164 12.27 -2.29 28.75
C ARG A 164 12.00 -3.34 27.68
N GLY A 165 12.89 -4.32 27.55
CA GLY A 165 12.66 -5.49 26.70
C GLY A 165 12.40 -5.15 25.23
N SER A 166 12.78 -3.96 24.75
CA SER A 166 12.29 -3.39 23.49
C SER A 166 13.38 -3.37 22.42
N LEU A 167 12.97 -3.36 21.15
CA LEU A 167 13.84 -3.21 19.98
C LEU A 167 13.53 -1.91 19.25
N LEU A 168 14.46 -0.96 19.24
CA LEU A 168 14.32 0.31 18.51
C LEU A 168 15.34 0.37 17.36
N SER A 169 14.89 0.10 16.12
CA SER A 169 15.70 0.17 14.90
C SER A 169 15.30 1.39 14.05
N CYS A 170 16.01 2.50 14.24
CA CYS A 170 15.53 3.82 13.82
C CYS A 170 16.13 4.36 12.51
N GLY A 171 16.94 3.55 11.81
CA GLY A 171 17.62 3.97 10.58
C GLY A 171 18.42 5.25 10.82
N SER A 172 18.24 6.27 9.99
CA SER A 172 18.90 7.58 10.11
C SER A 172 18.47 8.44 11.31
N ALA A 173 17.33 8.15 11.97
CA ALA A 173 16.87 8.92 13.13
C ALA A 173 17.50 8.44 14.44
N PRO A 174 17.59 9.31 15.48
CA PRO A 174 18.02 8.88 16.80
C PRO A 174 17.13 7.79 17.39
N ALA A 175 17.70 6.84 18.16
CA ALA A 175 16.87 5.85 18.84
C ALA A 175 16.07 6.46 20.01
N LEU A 176 16.72 7.35 20.77
CA LEU A 176 16.13 8.09 21.88
C LEU A 176 16.41 9.59 21.73
N THR A 177 15.41 10.44 21.95
CA THR A 177 15.56 11.90 21.94
C THR A 177 14.97 12.52 23.21
N LEU A 178 15.76 13.34 23.90
CA LEU A 178 15.37 14.11 25.09
C LEU A 178 15.42 15.59 24.77
N ARG A 179 14.27 16.23 24.54
CA ARG A 179 14.10 17.67 24.31
C ARG A 179 13.72 18.36 25.60
N LEU A 180 14.70 18.88 26.32
CA LEU A 180 14.49 19.37 27.68
C LEU A 180 14.48 20.90 27.69
N MET A 181 13.50 21.47 28.37
CA MET A 181 13.46 22.91 28.61
C MET A 181 14.40 23.26 29.78
N GLY A 182 14.95 24.48 29.77
CA GLY A 182 15.77 24.99 30.87
C GLY A 182 15.03 24.98 32.22
N ARG A 183 15.81 24.90 33.31
CA ARG A 183 15.33 24.83 34.69
C ARG A 183 14.43 26.03 35.00
N THR A 184 13.19 25.76 35.39
CA THR A 184 12.23 26.79 35.81
C THR A 184 12.05 26.80 37.33
N LYS A 185 12.18 25.63 37.98
CA LYS A 185 12.01 25.41 39.42
C LYS A 185 13.08 24.44 39.95
N GLY A 186 13.24 24.39 41.28
CA GLY A 186 14.30 23.60 41.94
C GLY A 186 14.20 22.09 41.79
N ASP A 187 13.01 21.55 41.50
CA ASP A 187 12.75 20.09 41.44
C ASP A 187 12.66 19.52 40.00
N ASP A 188 12.95 20.34 38.99
CA ASP A 188 12.96 19.90 37.59
C ASP A 188 14.10 18.89 37.36
N SER A 189 13.79 17.71 36.86
CA SER A 189 14.77 16.64 36.55
C SER A 189 14.19 15.63 35.57
N ALA A 190 15.04 15.04 34.74
CA ALA A 190 14.67 14.01 33.78
C ALA A 190 15.47 12.74 34.05
N SER A 191 14.81 11.58 34.06
CA SER A 191 15.47 10.28 34.21
C SER A 191 14.91 9.26 33.22
N LEU A 192 15.80 8.59 32.49
CA LEU A 192 15.44 7.55 31.52
C LEU A 192 16.24 6.29 31.81
N LEU A 193 15.54 5.18 32.03
CA LEU A 193 16.14 3.85 32.19
C LEU A 193 15.86 2.99 30.95
N VAL A 194 16.92 2.42 30.37
CA VAL A 194 16.87 1.42 29.31
C VAL A 194 17.29 0.08 29.90
N ASP A 195 16.41 -0.89 29.88
CA ASP A 195 16.56 -2.18 30.56
C ASP A 195 16.33 -3.33 29.57
N HIS A 196 17.28 -4.27 29.45
CA HIS A 196 17.19 -5.42 28.56
C HIS A 196 16.68 -5.07 27.16
N SER A 197 17.17 -3.97 26.57
CA SER A 197 16.67 -3.44 25.30
C SER A 197 17.78 -3.35 24.26
N THR A 198 17.39 -3.37 23.01
CA THR A 198 18.28 -3.22 21.87
C THR A 198 17.92 -1.94 21.13
N LEU A 199 18.84 -0.98 21.12
CA LEU A 199 18.72 0.28 20.39
C LEU A 199 19.68 0.23 19.20
N ALA A 200 19.23 0.61 18.02
CA ALA A 200 20.05 0.62 16.82
C ALA A 200 19.72 1.83 15.94
N SER A 201 20.75 2.60 15.61
CA SER A 201 20.60 3.83 14.82
C SER A 201 21.84 4.08 13.97
N ALA A 202 21.63 4.57 12.74
CA ALA A 202 22.64 5.16 11.88
C ALA A 202 22.89 6.65 12.21
N GLY A 203 21.96 7.28 12.94
CA GLY A 203 22.10 8.62 13.49
C GLY A 203 22.71 8.58 14.89
N ALA A 204 21.92 8.97 15.90
CA ALA A 204 22.37 8.95 17.28
C ALA A 204 21.75 7.80 18.09
N GLY A 205 22.52 7.17 18.99
CA GLY A 205 21.93 6.26 19.99
C GLY A 205 20.98 7.04 20.90
N VAL A 206 21.50 8.10 21.52
CA VAL A 206 20.75 9.04 22.34
C VAL A 206 21.05 10.46 21.87
N ARG A 207 20.00 11.28 21.75
CA ARG A 207 20.11 12.71 21.51
C ARG A 207 19.53 13.51 22.66
N ILE A 208 20.27 14.50 23.14
CA ILE A 208 19.80 15.46 24.15
C ILE A 208 19.79 16.86 23.52
N GLU A 209 18.64 17.52 23.55
CA GLU A 209 18.46 18.87 23.00
C GLU A 209 17.95 19.78 24.11
N MET A 210 18.59 20.95 24.29
CA MET A 210 18.04 21.98 25.17
C MET A 210 17.12 22.90 24.36
N GLN A 211 15.89 23.11 24.84
CA GLN A 211 14.97 24.07 24.26
C GLN A 211 14.97 25.38 25.06
N GLY A 212 15.30 26.48 24.38
CA GLY A 212 15.29 27.83 24.94
C GLY A 212 16.56 28.21 25.72
N SER A 213 16.55 29.40 26.30
CA SER A 213 17.64 29.92 27.14
C SER A 213 17.38 29.58 28.61
N GLY A 214 18.33 28.94 29.29
CA GLY A 214 18.23 28.67 30.73
C GLY A 214 19.34 27.77 31.25
N ASP A 215 19.38 27.57 32.56
CA ASP A 215 20.26 26.56 33.16
C ASP A 215 19.74 25.15 32.83
N PRO A 216 20.63 24.17 32.58
CA PRO A 216 20.21 22.81 32.30
C PRO A 216 19.59 22.16 33.56
N ILE A 217 18.60 21.29 33.33
CA ILE A 217 18.07 20.42 34.39
C ILE A 217 18.96 19.17 34.55
N PRO A 218 19.00 18.54 35.73
CA PRO A 218 19.63 17.24 35.91
C PRO A 218 18.99 16.18 35.01
N VAL A 219 19.82 15.47 34.24
CA VAL A 219 19.42 14.39 33.34
C VAL A 219 20.15 13.12 33.73
N GLY A 220 19.41 12.07 34.09
CA GLY A 220 19.94 10.74 34.34
C GLY A 220 19.58 9.78 33.21
N ILE A 221 20.58 9.13 32.61
CA ILE A 221 20.38 8.06 31.62
C ILE A 221 21.00 6.79 32.19
N GLY A 222 20.19 5.76 32.43
CA GLY A 222 20.63 4.44 32.86
C GLY A 222 20.46 3.43 31.74
N ILE A 223 21.50 2.65 31.44
CA ILE A 223 21.48 1.57 30.45
C ILE A 223 21.90 0.27 31.15
N VAL A 224 21.00 -0.71 31.21
CA VAL A 224 21.16 -1.95 31.98
C VAL A 224 20.92 -3.17 31.10
N GLU A 225 21.86 -4.11 31.09
CA GLU A 225 21.79 -5.38 30.34
C GLU A 225 21.33 -5.19 28.88
N SER A 226 21.75 -4.09 28.23
CA SER A 226 21.21 -3.61 26.95
C SER A 226 22.27 -3.51 25.85
N ILE A 227 21.83 -3.42 24.60
CA ILE A 227 22.69 -3.18 23.42
C ILE A 227 22.33 -1.82 22.83
N VAL A 228 23.32 -0.97 22.57
CA VAL A 228 23.14 0.30 21.84
C VAL A 228 24.10 0.31 20.66
N ALA A 229 23.60 0.08 19.45
CA ALA A 229 24.40 -0.24 18.28
C ALA A 229 24.38 0.87 17.21
N GLY A 230 25.58 1.25 16.74
CA GLY A 230 25.79 2.16 15.62
C GLY A 230 25.68 1.43 14.28
N GLN A 231 24.88 1.99 13.37
CA GLN A 231 24.61 1.41 12.04
C GLN A 231 25.32 2.16 10.90
N SER A 232 26.07 3.21 11.21
CA SER A 232 26.74 4.08 10.24
C SER A 232 28.08 4.54 10.79
N GLU A 233 29.02 4.77 9.88
CA GLU A 233 30.31 5.40 10.18
C GLU A 233 30.17 6.80 10.77
N ASN A 234 29.09 7.52 10.45
CA ASN A 234 28.84 8.86 10.98
C ASN A 234 27.94 8.84 12.23
N GLY A 235 27.59 7.64 12.72
CA GLY A 235 26.73 7.51 13.89
C GLY A 235 27.43 7.98 15.16
N THR A 236 26.64 8.52 16.10
CA THR A 236 27.14 8.96 17.41
C THR A 236 26.38 8.28 18.55
N LEU A 237 27.06 7.71 19.56
CA LEU A 237 26.37 7.11 20.70
C LEU A 237 25.53 8.14 21.46
N LEU A 238 26.11 9.29 21.82
CA LEU A 238 25.45 10.42 22.46
C LEU A 238 25.69 11.71 21.67
N SER A 239 24.63 12.31 21.15
CA SER A 239 24.68 13.62 20.52
C SER A 239 23.97 14.67 21.36
N THR A 240 24.49 15.90 21.39
CA THR A 240 23.80 17.03 22.02
C THR A 240 23.60 18.21 21.09
N LYS A 241 22.49 18.91 21.28
CA LYS A 241 22.16 20.15 20.58
C LYS A 241 21.84 21.24 21.59
N ASP A 242 22.49 22.38 21.43
CA ASP A 242 22.31 23.57 22.29
C ASP A 242 22.53 23.33 23.79
N TRP A 243 23.20 22.23 24.16
CA TRP A 243 23.44 21.88 25.56
C TRP A 243 24.69 22.58 26.12
N PRO A 244 24.63 23.21 27.31
CA PRO A 244 25.76 23.91 27.88
C PRO A 244 26.88 22.97 28.32
N LEU A 245 28.11 23.35 27.99
CA LEU A 245 29.33 22.67 28.42
C LEU A 245 29.71 23.06 29.86
N ASN A 246 30.36 22.15 30.58
CA ASN A 246 30.98 22.47 31.86
C ASN A 246 32.22 23.36 31.64
N GLY A 247 32.12 24.64 32.01
CA GLY A 247 33.21 25.60 31.86
C GLY A 247 34.42 25.33 32.77
N THR A 248 34.21 24.63 33.89
CA THR A 248 35.30 24.17 34.77
C THR A 248 35.78 22.80 34.29
N LYS A 249 36.96 22.75 33.66
CA LYS A 249 37.68 21.51 33.30
C LYS A 249 38.21 20.77 34.54
N THR A 250 37.38 20.47 35.52
CA THR A 250 37.74 19.52 36.57
C THR A 250 37.48 18.13 36.01
N GLU A 251 38.50 17.26 36.00
CA GLU A 251 38.45 15.89 35.44
C GLU A 251 37.30 15.01 36.01
N LEU A 252 36.63 15.47 37.06
CA LEU A 252 35.59 14.77 37.81
C LEU A 252 34.17 14.98 37.27
N MET A 253 33.92 15.98 36.43
CA MET A 253 32.60 16.18 35.81
C MET A 253 32.73 16.00 34.30
N GLY A 254 31.85 15.19 33.70
CA GLY A 254 31.79 15.00 32.26
C GLY A 254 31.64 16.33 31.50
N PRO A 255 31.85 16.37 30.18
CA PRO A 255 31.86 17.61 29.40
C PRO A 255 30.50 18.32 29.39
N LEU A 256 29.42 17.56 29.60
CA LEU A 256 28.05 18.06 29.65
C LEU A 256 27.63 18.42 31.08
N ARG A 257 27.11 19.64 31.26
CA ARG A 257 26.58 20.07 32.56
C ARG A 257 25.32 19.29 32.92
N GLU A 258 25.23 18.80 34.14
CA GLU A 258 24.04 18.16 34.73
C GLU A 258 23.57 16.86 34.03
N VAL A 259 24.40 16.26 33.17
CA VAL A 259 24.09 14.95 32.55
C VAL A 259 24.85 13.84 33.27
N ARG A 260 24.12 12.80 33.69
CA ARG A 260 24.65 11.57 34.29
C ARG A 260 24.33 10.39 33.38
N TRP A 261 25.34 9.56 33.14
CA TRP A 261 25.22 8.33 32.38
C TRP A 261 25.64 7.16 33.26
N LEU A 262 24.76 6.18 33.40
CA LEU A 262 24.97 4.95 34.17
C LEU A 262 24.88 3.77 33.21
N SER A 263 25.91 2.93 33.17
CA SER A 263 25.90 1.71 32.36
C SER A 263 26.17 0.49 33.23
N THR A 264 25.39 -0.57 33.07
CA THR A 264 25.61 -1.85 33.74
C THR A 264 25.39 -2.98 32.77
N ASP A 265 26.42 -3.82 32.60
CA ASP A 265 26.42 -5.00 31.72
C ASP A 265 25.83 -4.76 30.32
N SER A 266 26.16 -3.62 29.72
CA SER A 266 25.63 -3.18 28.42
C SER A 266 26.75 -3.01 27.40
N VAL A 267 26.44 -3.13 26.11
CA VAL A 267 27.43 -3.04 25.01
C VAL A 267 27.08 -1.99 23.97
N TYR A 268 28.13 -1.47 23.35
CA TYR A 268 28.10 -0.33 22.44
C TYR A 268 28.82 -0.64 21.11
N PRO A 269 28.31 -1.54 20.27
CA PRO A 269 28.95 -1.88 19.01
C PRO A 269 28.78 -0.80 17.94
N GLY A 270 29.81 -0.62 17.10
CA GLY A 270 29.69 0.07 15.82
C GLY A 270 29.68 1.61 15.87
N TRP A 271 29.99 2.21 17.01
CA TRP A 271 30.07 3.67 17.13
C TRP A 271 31.46 4.18 16.80
N LYS A 272 31.56 5.02 15.76
CA LYS A 272 32.77 5.77 15.47
C LYS A 272 32.94 6.93 16.46
N HIS A 273 31.84 7.61 16.75
CA HIS A 273 31.80 8.74 17.68
C HIS A 273 31.01 8.37 18.93
N LEU A 274 31.58 8.56 20.11
CA LEU A 274 30.88 8.28 21.38
C LEU A 274 30.12 9.51 21.88
N LEU A 275 30.71 10.69 21.77
CA LEU A 275 30.08 11.97 22.12
C LEU A 275 30.29 12.99 21.01
N LYS A 276 29.23 13.68 20.60
CA LYS A 276 29.28 14.89 19.74
C LYS A 276 28.47 16.02 20.36
N VAL A 277 29.10 17.18 20.58
CA VAL A 277 28.45 18.36 21.20
C VAL A 277 28.29 19.50 20.21
N GLY A 278 27.06 19.94 19.97
CA GLY A 278 26.73 21.07 19.10
C GLY A 278 26.75 20.72 17.61
N THR A 279 26.68 21.75 16.76
CA THR A 279 26.68 21.61 15.29
C THR A 279 28.08 21.67 14.67
N ASP A 280 29.06 22.27 15.38
CA ASP A 280 30.35 22.69 14.80
C ASP A 280 31.55 22.07 15.52
N ASP A 281 31.66 20.73 15.49
CA ASP A 281 32.86 19.94 15.89
C ASP A 281 33.51 20.31 17.24
N ALA A 282 32.77 20.93 18.17
CA ALA A 282 33.36 21.61 19.31
C ALA A 282 33.96 20.65 20.35
N VAL A 283 33.35 19.48 20.54
CA VAL A 283 33.85 18.39 21.37
C VAL A 283 33.39 17.06 20.78
N GLU A 284 34.34 16.28 20.29
CA GLU A 284 34.14 14.89 19.88
C GLU A 284 34.98 13.97 20.76
N THR A 285 34.40 12.86 21.21
CA THR A 285 35.12 11.80 21.90
C THR A 285 34.85 10.49 21.19
N ASP A 286 35.90 9.90 20.64
CA ASP A 286 35.85 8.62 19.92
C ASP A 286 36.49 7.49 20.75
N GLU A 287 37.23 7.84 21.81
CA GLU A 287 37.96 6.89 22.66
C GLU A 287 37.12 6.45 23.87
N PRO A 288 36.87 5.13 24.04
CA PRO A 288 36.15 4.58 25.20
C PRO A 288 36.73 4.99 26.56
N GLU A 289 38.05 5.12 26.67
CA GLU A 289 38.74 5.51 27.91
C GLU A 289 38.34 6.93 28.33
N LYS A 290 38.29 7.87 27.37
CA LYS A 290 37.84 9.24 27.61
C LYS A 290 36.36 9.28 27.98
N TRP A 291 35.53 8.48 27.31
CA TRP A 291 34.12 8.32 27.66
C TRP A 291 33.94 7.87 29.11
N LEU A 292 34.63 6.81 29.52
CA LEU A 292 34.57 6.29 30.89
C LEU A 292 35.12 7.29 31.92
N LEU A 293 36.15 8.07 31.57
CA LEU A 293 36.65 9.15 32.42
C LEU A 293 35.60 10.25 32.65
N HIS A 294 34.78 10.54 31.64
CA HIS A 294 33.73 11.56 31.70
C HIS A 294 32.51 11.13 32.52
N TYR A 295 32.13 9.85 32.45
CA TYR A 295 30.88 9.37 33.05
C TYR A 295 31.06 8.46 34.28
N ARG A 296 32.29 8.01 34.57
CA ARG A 296 32.82 7.34 35.80
C ARG A 296 31.95 6.30 36.53
N GLN A 297 30.84 5.86 35.98
CA GLN A 297 29.85 5.04 36.67
C GLN A 297 29.39 3.87 35.79
N GLY A 298 30.20 2.81 35.81
CA GLY A 298 29.91 1.51 35.23
C GLY A 298 30.32 1.35 33.76
N GLY A 299 30.58 0.10 33.35
CA GLY A 299 31.10 -0.29 32.04
C GLY A 299 32.62 -0.51 32.00
N ALA A 300 33.07 -1.24 30.98
CA ALA A 300 34.48 -1.46 30.66
C ALA A 300 34.79 -1.03 29.21
N VAL A 301 36.05 -0.74 28.89
CA VAL A 301 36.47 -0.43 27.52
C VAL A 301 36.06 -1.54 26.54
N ALA A 302 36.11 -2.81 26.99
CA ALA A 302 35.70 -3.97 26.22
C ALA A 302 34.20 -4.01 25.86
N ASP A 303 33.37 -3.19 26.49
CA ASP A 303 31.95 -3.08 26.13
C ASP A 303 31.73 -2.22 24.87
N PHE A 304 32.74 -1.47 24.42
CA PHE A 304 32.72 -0.68 23.19
C PHE A 304 33.36 -1.49 22.05
N LEU A 305 32.51 -2.09 21.20
CA LEU A 305 32.97 -2.94 20.12
C LEU A 305 33.12 -2.10 18.83
N PRO A 306 34.26 -2.16 18.13
CA PRO A 306 34.46 -1.38 16.92
C PRO A 306 33.61 -1.89 15.75
N GLU A 307 33.29 -3.19 15.71
CA GLU A 307 32.46 -3.74 14.64
C GLU A 307 31.00 -3.31 14.77
N ARG A 308 30.36 -3.05 13.61
CA ARG A 308 28.91 -2.83 13.54
C ARG A 308 28.17 -4.12 13.88
N TRP A 309 27.03 -3.96 14.53
CA TRP A 309 26.18 -5.07 14.92
C TRP A 309 24.70 -4.69 14.73
N PRO A 310 23.87 -5.54 14.10
CA PRO A 310 24.26 -6.75 13.37
C PRO A 310 25.11 -6.41 12.13
N GLY A 311 25.78 -7.40 11.53
CA GLY A 311 26.62 -7.17 10.35
C GLY A 311 25.85 -6.59 9.14
N ASP A 312 26.51 -5.76 8.33
CA ASP A 312 26.06 -5.23 7.02
C ASP A 312 24.60 -4.70 6.91
N VAL A 313 24.11 -3.98 7.93
CA VAL A 313 22.76 -3.36 7.91
C VAL A 313 22.57 -2.33 6.80
N ALA A 314 23.65 -1.76 6.26
CA ALA A 314 23.59 -0.84 5.13
C ALA A 314 23.04 -1.51 3.84
N ALA A 315 23.17 -2.82 3.68
CA ALA A 315 22.76 -3.53 2.46
C ALA A 315 21.28 -3.91 2.44
N THR A 316 20.68 -4.23 3.59
CA THR A 316 19.29 -4.73 3.66
C THR A 316 18.26 -3.66 3.96
N GLY A 317 18.70 -2.44 4.29
CA GLY A 317 17.84 -1.37 4.79
C GLY A 317 17.17 -1.71 6.13
N PRO A 318 16.44 -0.75 6.74
CA PRO A 318 15.78 -0.97 8.03
C PRO A 318 14.57 -1.91 7.96
N GLN A 319 14.23 -2.49 6.81
CA GLN A 319 13.03 -3.33 6.64
C GLN A 319 13.25 -4.84 6.82
N GLY A 320 14.45 -5.30 7.20
CA GLY A 320 14.75 -6.74 7.36
C GLY A 320 13.98 -7.47 8.49
N GLY A 321 13.05 -6.80 9.17
CA GLY A 321 12.19 -7.37 10.19
C GLY A 321 12.95 -7.84 11.43
N LEU A 322 12.33 -8.73 12.23
CA LEU A 322 12.98 -9.34 13.40
C LEU A 322 14.06 -10.35 13.02
N ASN A 323 14.00 -10.93 11.81
CA ASN A 323 14.89 -12.02 11.41
C ASN A 323 16.35 -11.59 11.30
N ARG A 324 16.63 -10.34 10.88
CA ARG A 324 18.01 -9.82 10.85
C ARG A 324 18.68 -9.75 12.23
N TRP A 325 17.90 -9.74 13.30
CA TRP A 325 18.39 -9.75 14.68
C TRP A 325 18.54 -11.17 15.22
N ARG A 326 17.95 -12.17 14.55
CA ARG A 326 17.99 -13.57 14.98
C ARG A 326 19.33 -14.20 14.57
N GLY A 327 20.18 -14.47 15.54
CA GLY A 327 21.40 -15.27 15.36
C GLY A 327 22.64 -14.69 16.01
N GLU A 328 22.63 -13.38 16.29
CA GLU A 328 23.82 -12.69 16.79
C GLU A 328 23.61 -12.24 18.25
N SER A 329 23.55 -13.16 19.21
CA SER A 329 23.53 -12.73 20.62
C SER A 329 24.92 -12.27 21.05
N LEU A 330 25.05 -11.03 21.51
CA LEU A 330 26.26 -10.59 22.21
C LEU A 330 26.25 -11.17 23.63
N PRO A 331 27.28 -11.94 24.03
CA PRO A 331 27.34 -12.51 25.37
C PRO A 331 27.45 -11.40 26.41
N GLY A 332 26.67 -11.54 27.48
CA GLY A 332 26.74 -10.70 28.67
C GLY A 332 27.68 -11.22 29.73
N SER A 333 27.80 -10.47 30.81
CA SER A 333 28.48 -10.98 32.01
C SER A 333 27.78 -12.24 32.52
N GLU A 334 28.56 -13.19 33.04
CA GLU A 334 28.05 -14.45 33.63
C GLU A 334 27.20 -15.33 32.68
N GLY A 335 27.32 -15.15 31.36
CA GLY A 335 26.57 -15.92 30.36
C GLY A 335 25.11 -15.50 30.18
N LYS A 336 24.69 -14.37 30.77
CA LYS A 336 23.41 -13.73 30.47
C LYS A 336 23.41 -13.18 29.05
N ARG A 337 22.23 -12.98 28.46
CA ARG A 337 22.07 -12.31 27.16
C ARG A 337 21.88 -10.82 27.38
N ARG A 338 22.65 -10.00 26.65
CA ARG A 338 22.44 -8.55 26.58
C ARG A 338 21.38 -8.24 25.51
N GLY A 339 20.66 -7.15 25.71
CA GLY A 339 19.63 -6.68 24.79
C GLY A 339 18.28 -7.36 25.00
N CYS A 340 17.34 -7.11 24.07
CA CYS A 340 15.99 -7.65 24.18
C CYS A 340 15.90 -9.13 23.80
N ASP A 341 14.99 -9.84 24.47
CA ASP A 341 14.60 -11.19 24.06
C ASP A 341 13.69 -11.12 22.83
N LEU A 342 14.29 -11.32 21.65
CA LEU A 342 13.58 -11.31 20.37
C LEU A 342 12.45 -12.35 20.28
N SER A 343 12.48 -13.40 21.10
CA SER A 343 11.41 -14.40 21.14
C SER A 343 10.20 -13.94 21.96
N ALA A 344 10.41 -13.04 22.92
CA ALA A 344 9.36 -12.38 23.68
C ALA A 344 8.72 -11.20 22.92
N LEU A 345 9.42 -10.66 21.92
CA LEU A 345 8.88 -9.65 21.04
C LEU A 345 7.86 -10.25 20.08
N LYS A 346 6.62 -9.79 20.19
CA LYS A 346 5.59 -10.10 19.21
C LYS A 346 5.75 -9.12 18.05
N SER A 347 5.99 -9.59 16.84
CA SER A 347 5.80 -8.80 15.60
C SER A 347 4.51 -9.23 14.93
N SER A 348 3.85 -8.33 14.21
CA SER A 348 2.79 -8.72 13.26
C SER A 348 3.34 -9.58 12.11
N GLY A 349 4.64 -9.90 12.11
CA GLY A 349 5.32 -10.52 10.98
C GLY A 349 5.42 -9.54 9.83
N ASP A 350 5.84 -10.00 8.66
CA ASP A 350 5.66 -9.23 7.44
C ASP A 350 4.22 -9.33 6.95
N ILE A 351 3.23 -9.42 7.85
CA ILE A 351 1.83 -9.20 7.48
C ILE A 351 1.83 -7.81 6.87
N VAL A 352 1.80 -7.88 5.54
CA VAL A 352 1.92 -6.80 4.60
C VAL A 352 1.03 -5.72 5.17
N LEU A 353 1.53 -4.50 5.25
CA LEU A 353 0.67 -3.35 5.10
C LEU A 353 -0.36 -3.70 4.02
N GLY A 354 -1.55 -4.18 4.38
CA GLY A 354 -2.72 -4.19 3.51
C GLY A 354 -3.15 -2.75 3.20
N LYS A 355 -2.19 -1.84 3.11
CA LYS A 355 -2.27 -0.41 3.29
C LYS A 355 -1.33 0.17 2.23
N GLN A 356 -1.81 0.65 1.11
CA GLN A 356 -3.16 1.05 0.80
C GLN A 356 -3.60 0.23 -0.39
N ARG A 357 -4.34 -0.86 -0.14
CA ARG A 357 -5.27 -1.31 -1.15
C ARG A 357 -6.03 -0.07 -1.61
N VAL A 358 -6.18 0.09 -2.92
CA VAL A 358 -7.00 1.17 -3.45
C VAL A 358 -8.40 0.92 -2.91
N THR A 359 -8.81 1.68 -1.90
CA THR A 359 -10.16 1.63 -1.38
C THR A 359 -11.05 2.36 -2.38
N ALA A 360 -11.45 1.62 -3.41
CA ALA A 360 -12.52 2.01 -4.29
C ALA A 360 -13.80 1.37 -3.77
N SER A 361 -14.78 2.20 -3.46
CA SER A 361 -16.12 1.76 -3.09
C SER A 361 -17.03 2.02 -4.27
N MET A 362 -17.95 1.09 -4.54
CA MET A 362 -19.02 1.38 -5.47
C MET A 362 -19.80 2.60 -5.01
N VAL A 363 -19.98 3.54 -5.93
CA VAL A 363 -20.81 4.73 -5.70
C VAL A 363 -22.25 4.28 -5.52
N SER A 364 -22.86 4.66 -4.40
CA SER A 364 -24.29 4.44 -4.19
C SER A 364 -25.08 5.45 -5.02
N LEU A 365 -25.55 5.02 -6.19
CA LEU A 365 -26.39 5.82 -7.07
C LEU A 365 -27.84 5.74 -6.60
N LYS A 366 -28.43 6.90 -6.26
CA LYS A 366 -29.81 7.05 -5.77
C LYS A 366 -30.64 7.86 -6.77
N GLY A 367 -30.88 7.31 -7.96
CA GLY A 367 -31.73 7.93 -8.98
C GLY A 367 -32.88 7.05 -9.45
N PRO A 368 -33.75 7.59 -10.31
CA PRO A 368 -34.88 6.84 -10.87
C PRO A 368 -34.40 5.70 -11.78
N LYS A 369 -35.30 4.74 -12.02
CA LYS A 369 -35.05 3.62 -12.94
C LYS A 369 -35.74 3.89 -14.28
N VAL A 370 -34.99 3.82 -15.37
CA VAL A 370 -35.50 3.97 -16.75
C VAL A 370 -35.32 2.66 -17.50
N SER A 371 -36.40 2.06 -17.98
CA SER A 371 -36.33 0.83 -18.78
C SER A 371 -36.13 1.17 -20.25
N ILE A 372 -35.19 0.49 -20.91
CA ILE A 372 -34.92 0.60 -22.36
C ILE A 372 -35.07 -0.79 -22.98
N ASN A 373 -35.91 -0.92 -23.99
CA ASN A 373 -35.99 -2.15 -24.77
C ASN A 373 -35.05 -2.06 -25.98
N ALA A 374 -33.90 -2.74 -25.91
CA ALA A 374 -32.87 -2.70 -26.95
C ALA A 374 -33.31 -3.29 -28.30
N ARG A 375 -34.49 -3.94 -28.36
CA ARG A 375 -35.08 -4.39 -29.63
C ARG A 375 -35.80 -3.26 -30.39
N GLU A 376 -36.26 -2.25 -29.65
CA GLU A 376 -37.13 -1.19 -30.15
C GLU A 376 -36.42 0.17 -30.15
N GLU A 377 -35.50 0.38 -29.22
CA GLU A 377 -34.82 1.65 -28.97
C GLU A 377 -33.30 1.53 -29.14
N ASP A 378 -32.68 2.60 -29.67
CA ASP A 378 -31.22 2.75 -29.68
C ASP A 378 -30.76 3.28 -28.32
N ILE A 379 -29.99 2.48 -27.58
CA ILE A 379 -29.58 2.75 -26.20
C ILE A 379 -28.81 4.08 -26.09
N GLY A 380 -27.78 4.25 -26.91
CA GLY A 380 -26.95 5.46 -26.99
C GLY A 380 -27.76 6.70 -27.29
N LYS A 381 -28.71 6.62 -28.23
CA LYS A 381 -29.57 7.75 -28.57
C LYS A 381 -30.47 8.11 -27.38
N LYS A 382 -31.09 7.11 -26.75
CA LYS A 382 -31.99 7.29 -25.62
C LYS A 382 -31.28 7.93 -24.40
N ILE A 383 -30.05 7.50 -24.11
CA ILE A 383 -29.28 8.01 -22.98
C ILE A 383 -28.67 9.39 -23.31
N SER A 384 -28.14 9.59 -24.52
CA SER A 384 -27.41 10.80 -24.88
C SER A 384 -28.30 11.99 -25.22
N GLU A 385 -29.48 11.76 -25.81
CA GLU A 385 -30.43 12.82 -26.18
C GLU A 385 -31.53 13.03 -25.12
N GLY A 386 -31.70 12.09 -24.20
CA GLY A 386 -32.72 12.15 -23.15
C GLY A 386 -32.37 13.13 -22.03
N THR A 387 -33.37 13.77 -21.44
CA THR A 387 -33.23 14.46 -20.15
C THR A 387 -33.53 13.48 -19.02
N TRP A 388 -32.54 13.23 -18.16
CA TRP A 388 -32.64 12.30 -17.02
C TRP A 388 -31.93 12.88 -15.80
N GLU A 389 -32.24 12.33 -14.62
CA GLU A 389 -31.76 12.84 -13.32
C GLU A 389 -30.42 12.20 -12.91
N ASP A 390 -29.58 12.95 -12.20
CA ASP A 390 -28.31 12.41 -11.68
C ASP A 390 -28.52 11.12 -10.85
N GLY A 391 -27.69 10.11 -11.08
CA GLY A 391 -27.80 8.80 -10.46
C GLY A 391 -28.83 7.85 -11.10
N THR A 392 -29.42 8.22 -12.25
CA THR A 392 -30.38 7.36 -12.98
C THR A 392 -29.79 5.97 -13.27
N THR A 393 -30.62 4.94 -13.09
CA THR A 393 -30.32 3.56 -13.48
C THR A 393 -31.10 3.17 -14.74
N PHE A 394 -30.39 2.99 -15.84
CA PHE A 394 -30.93 2.48 -17.10
C PHE A 394 -30.94 0.95 -17.08
N ILE A 395 -32.13 0.36 -17.15
CA ILE A 395 -32.33 -1.08 -17.25
C ILE A 395 -32.53 -1.43 -18.72
N VAL A 396 -31.52 -2.00 -19.34
CA VAL A 396 -31.53 -2.38 -20.76
C VAL A 396 -31.94 -3.85 -20.89
N LYS A 397 -33.10 -4.09 -21.51
CA LYS A 397 -33.63 -5.43 -21.78
C LYS A 397 -33.54 -5.75 -23.26
N GLY A 398 -33.28 -7.01 -23.58
CA GLY A 398 -33.29 -7.46 -24.96
C GLY A 398 -32.69 -8.84 -25.16
N SER A 399 -32.43 -9.15 -26.42
CA SER A 399 -31.81 -10.41 -26.82
C SER A 399 -31.11 -10.30 -28.17
N GLY A 400 -30.14 -11.18 -28.41
CA GLY A 400 -29.33 -11.25 -29.61
C GLY A 400 -28.31 -10.13 -29.71
N LEU A 401 -27.75 -9.95 -30.90
CA LEU A 401 -26.86 -8.83 -31.24
C LEU A 401 -27.70 -7.57 -31.48
N ARG A 402 -27.39 -6.48 -30.78
CA ARG A 402 -28.01 -5.17 -30.94
C ARG A 402 -26.96 -4.11 -31.20
N GLU A 403 -27.27 -3.22 -32.13
CA GLU A 403 -26.42 -2.08 -32.42
C GLU A 403 -26.81 -0.87 -31.59
N THR A 404 -25.84 -0.04 -31.23
CA THR A 404 -26.10 1.22 -30.55
C THR A 404 -25.21 2.35 -31.06
N SER A 405 -25.79 3.54 -31.10
CA SER A 405 -25.05 4.80 -31.25
C SER A 405 -24.18 5.09 -30.01
N PRO A 406 -23.25 6.05 -30.06
CA PRO A 406 -22.43 6.43 -28.90
C PRO A 406 -23.28 6.76 -27.67
N ILE A 407 -22.82 6.31 -26.49
CA ILE A 407 -23.41 6.69 -25.19
C ILE A 407 -22.56 7.83 -24.62
N ILE A 408 -23.17 8.99 -24.39
CA ILE A 408 -22.49 10.18 -23.89
C ILE A 408 -23.10 10.58 -22.55
N ILE A 409 -22.27 10.64 -21.51
CA ILE A 409 -22.64 11.06 -20.15
C ILE A 409 -21.78 12.27 -19.79
N LYS A 410 -22.41 13.40 -19.46
CA LYS A 410 -21.73 14.66 -19.13
C LYS A 410 -22.22 15.22 -17.81
N GLY A 411 -21.31 15.47 -16.88
CA GLY A 411 -21.60 16.09 -15.58
C GLY A 411 -22.51 15.28 -14.67
N MET A 412 -22.83 14.03 -15.05
CA MET A 412 -23.83 13.19 -14.40
C MET A 412 -23.27 11.80 -14.09
N ASN A 413 -23.90 11.16 -13.12
CA ASN A 413 -23.64 9.81 -12.66
C ASN A 413 -24.76 8.90 -13.18
N ALA A 414 -24.41 7.76 -13.76
CA ALA A 414 -25.39 6.83 -14.29
C ALA A 414 -24.98 5.38 -14.06
N ARG A 415 -25.99 4.51 -13.95
CA ARG A 415 -25.82 3.06 -14.01
C ARG A 415 -26.52 2.51 -15.24
N ILE A 416 -25.87 1.60 -15.96
CA ILE A 416 -26.47 0.85 -17.06
C ILE A 416 -26.43 -0.62 -16.70
N GLU A 417 -27.61 -1.21 -16.44
CA GLU A 417 -27.77 -2.62 -16.10
C GLU A 417 -28.38 -3.37 -17.28
N PHE A 418 -27.65 -4.35 -17.79
CA PHE A 418 -28.11 -5.22 -18.86
C PHE A 418 -28.81 -6.45 -18.30
N LEU A 419 -30.06 -6.68 -18.72
CA LEU A 419 -30.86 -7.85 -18.35
C LEU A 419 -31.12 -8.72 -19.58
N GLU A 420 -30.61 -9.94 -19.55
CA GLU A 420 -30.82 -10.93 -20.61
C GLU A 420 -32.20 -11.59 -20.47
N GLU A 421 -32.92 -11.74 -21.58
CA GLU A 421 -34.22 -12.42 -21.58
C GLU A 421 -34.11 -13.92 -21.88
N VAL A 422 -33.61 -14.28 -23.08
CA VAL A 422 -33.61 -15.68 -23.58
C VAL A 422 -32.30 -16.08 -24.22
N THR A 423 -31.78 -15.32 -25.21
CA THR A 423 -30.63 -15.74 -26.03
C THR A 423 -29.34 -14.93 -25.77
N GLY A 424 -29.19 -14.37 -24.57
CA GLY A 424 -28.14 -13.39 -24.25
C GLY A 424 -28.36 -12.06 -24.98
N LEU A 425 -27.83 -10.96 -24.45
CA LEU A 425 -27.87 -9.64 -25.11
C LEU A 425 -26.44 -9.17 -25.35
N THR A 426 -26.06 -9.00 -26.61
CA THR A 426 -24.74 -8.50 -27.00
C THR A 426 -24.89 -7.16 -27.71
N ILE A 427 -24.13 -6.16 -27.28
CA ILE A 427 -24.17 -4.81 -27.84
C ILE A 427 -22.96 -4.59 -28.76
N SER A 428 -23.20 -4.03 -29.94
CA SER A 428 -22.21 -3.67 -30.93
C SER A 428 -22.37 -2.19 -31.31
N PRO A 429 -21.29 -1.49 -31.72
CA PRO A 429 -21.40 -0.14 -32.26
C PRO A 429 -22.19 -0.15 -33.57
N LYS A 430 -23.01 0.88 -33.76
CA LYS A 430 -23.75 1.12 -35.01
C LYS A 430 -22.84 1.77 -36.05
N GLY A 431 -22.56 1.06 -37.14
CA GLY A 431 -21.43 1.43 -38.02
C GLY A 431 -21.52 2.77 -38.74
N SER A 432 -22.69 3.35 -38.92
CA SER A 432 -22.81 4.70 -39.49
C SER A 432 -22.41 5.81 -38.53
N ALA A 433 -22.43 5.56 -37.21
CA ALA A 433 -22.27 6.60 -36.19
C ALA A 433 -20.81 6.97 -35.90
N PHE A 434 -19.84 6.12 -36.29
CA PHE A 434 -18.41 6.27 -35.98
C PHE A 434 -17.56 6.65 -37.20
N ARG A 435 -18.15 7.14 -38.29
CA ARG A 435 -17.39 7.50 -39.50
C ARG A 435 -16.56 8.77 -39.26
N SER A 436 -15.23 8.62 -39.36
CA SER A 436 -14.13 9.59 -39.16
C SER A 436 -14.11 10.83 -40.10
N GLY A 437 -15.27 11.35 -40.53
CA GLY A 437 -15.33 12.39 -41.56
C GLY A 437 -14.83 13.77 -41.15
N THR A 438 -15.09 14.25 -39.93
CA THR A 438 -14.99 15.71 -39.70
C THR A 438 -14.81 16.25 -38.27
N LYS A 439 -14.68 15.45 -37.20
CA LYS A 439 -14.59 16.01 -35.83
C LYS A 439 -13.60 15.30 -34.91
N SER A 440 -13.17 16.02 -33.87
CA SER A 440 -12.00 15.75 -33.03
C SER A 440 -11.90 14.31 -32.57
N SER A 441 -10.67 13.81 -32.45
CA SER A 441 -10.30 12.44 -32.01
C SER A 441 -10.85 12.01 -30.65
N THR A 442 -11.56 12.88 -29.95
CA THR A 442 -12.26 12.63 -28.69
C THR A 442 -13.69 12.10 -28.87
N GLU A 443 -14.27 12.15 -30.09
CA GLU A 443 -15.66 11.73 -30.37
C GLU A 443 -15.79 10.27 -30.84
N SER A 444 -14.70 9.53 -31.01
CA SER A 444 -14.71 8.18 -31.61
C SER A 444 -14.91 7.02 -30.62
N SER A 445 -15.33 7.28 -29.38
CA SER A 445 -15.49 6.22 -28.34
C SER A 445 -16.93 5.69 -28.29
N MET A 446 -17.11 4.38 -28.04
CA MET A 446 -18.46 3.80 -27.91
C MET A 446 -19.22 4.40 -26.72
N ILE A 447 -18.51 4.63 -25.62
CA ILE A 447 -19.02 5.25 -24.41
C ILE A 447 -18.08 6.37 -24.00
N GLN A 448 -18.65 7.54 -23.72
CA GLN A 448 -17.93 8.72 -23.26
C GLN A 448 -18.50 9.22 -21.94
N VAL A 449 -17.63 9.43 -20.96
CA VAL A 449 -17.96 9.98 -19.65
C VAL A 449 -17.12 11.24 -19.46
N GLN A 450 -17.76 12.39 -19.26
CA GLN A 450 -17.10 13.67 -18.99
C GLN A 450 -17.59 14.22 -17.66
N GLU A 451 -16.69 14.50 -16.71
CA GLU A 451 -17.03 15.10 -15.42
C GLU A 451 -18.13 14.34 -14.63
N GLY A 452 -18.23 13.03 -14.84
CA GLY A 452 -19.30 12.18 -14.32
C GLY A 452 -18.81 10.84 -13.80
N TYR A 453 -19.73 9.93 -13.54
CA TYR A 453 -19.43 8.55 -13.14
C TYR A 453 -20.33 7.57 -13.88
N LEU A 454 -19.75 6.49 -14.40
CA LEU A 454 -20.52 5.44 -15.07
C LEU A 454 -20.30 4.08 -14.43
N GLU A 455 -21.40 3.40 -14.09
CA GLU A 455 -21.40 1.99 -13.72
C GLU A 455 -22.07 1.13 -14.80
N ILE A 456 -21.39 0.09 -15.27
CA ILE A 456 -21.94 -0.90 -16.20
C ILE A 456 -22.04 -2.26 -15.49
N LEU A 457 -23.24 -2.84 -15.48
CA LEU A 457 -23.52 -4.15 -14.89
C LEU A 457 -23.98 -5.15 -15.95
N ASN A 458 -23.36 -6.33 -15.95
CA ASN A 458 -23.74 -7.50 -16.78
C ASN A 458 -23.68 -7.25 -18.30
N GLY A 459 -22.94 -6.25 -18.76
CA GLY A 459 -22.88 -5.90 -20.18
C GLY A 459 -22.04 -6.92 -20.99
N LYS A 460 -22.51 -7.29 -22.18
CA LYS A 460 -21.72 -8.04 -23.17
C LYS A 460 -21.55 -7.20 -24.41
N PHE A 461 -20.32 -6.85 -24.75
CA PHE A 461 -19.99 -5.97 -25.85
C PHE A 461 -19.11 -6.68 -26.87
N TYR A 462 -19.40 -6.44 -28.14
CA TYR A 462 -18.61 -6.91 -29.26
C TYR A 462 -18.23 -5.73 -30.14
N LEU A 463 -16.93 -5.51 -30.34
CA LEU A 463 -16.43 -4.47 -31.25
C LEU A 463 -15.98 -5.15 -32.55
N PRO A 464 -16.73 -5.00 -33.66
CA PRO A 464 -16.41 -5.68 -34.91
C PRO A 464 -15.13 -5.14 -35.53
N ASN A 465 -14.48 -6.00 -36.32
CA ASN A 465 -13.20 -5.75 -36.97
C ASN A 465 -13.26 -4.84 -38.21
N SER A 466 -14.41 -4.24 -38.52
CA SER A 466 -14.56 -3.47 -39.76
C SER A 466 -14.19 -1.99 -39.58
N ASP A 467 -13.19 -1.53 -40.34
CA ASP A 467 -12.70 -0.14 -40.38
C ASP A 467 -13.80 0.93 -40.48
N LYS A 468 -14.92 0.60 -41.14
CA LYS A 468 -15.98 1.57 -41.43
C LYS A 468 -16.90 1.87 -40.25
N SER A 469 -16.80 1.13 -39.14
CA SER A 469 -17.79 1.12 -38.05
C SER A 469 -17.20 1.06 -36.65
N ARG A 470 -15.88 1.06 -36.52
CA ARG A 470 -15.19 0.73 -35.27
C ARG A 470 -14.88 2.01 -34.48
N PRO A 471 -15.29 2.09 -33.20
CA PRO A 471 -14.83 3.14 -32.32
C PRO A 471 -13.36 2.93 -31.95
N ASP A 472 -12.60 4.01 -31.77
CA ASP A 472 -11.18 3.94 -31.39
C ASP A 472 -11.00 3.33 -29.99
N ARG A 473 -11.99 3.57 -29.11
CA ARG A 473 -12.04 3.12 -27.73
C ARG A 473 -13.41 2.57 -27.40
N PHE A 474 -13.49 1.60 -26.48
CA PHE A 474 -14.76 1.22 -25.88
C PHE A 474 -15.24 2.31 -24.93
N LEU A 475 -14.38 2.70 -23.98
CA LEU A 475 -14.71 3.66 -22.94
C LEU A 475 -13.66 4.77 -22.91
N ASN A 476 -14.13 6.02 -22.93
CA ASN A 476 -13.29 7.19 -22.73
C ASN A 476 -13.84 8.04 -21.59
N VAL A 477 -13.04 8.20 -20.55
CA VAL A 477 -13.40 8.90 -19.32
C VAL A 477 -12.51 10.12 -19.17
N ASP A 478 -13.11 11.31 -19.12
CA ASP A 478 -12.43 12.58 -18.91
C ASP A 478 -12.92 13.23 -17.60
N ARG A 479 -12.00 13.47 -16.65
CA ARG A 479 -12.27 14.07 -15.34
C ARG A 479 -13.43 13.39 -14.59
N GLY A 480 -13.58 12.08 -14.76
CA GLY A 480 -14.70 11.28 -14.27
C GLY A 480 -14.25 9.88 -13.86
N GLY A 481 -15.13 9.11 -13.23
CA GLY A 481 -14.85 7.74 -12.76
C GLY A 481 -15.68 6.67 -13.47
N PHE A 482 -15.34 5.40 -13.26
CA PHE A 482 -16.10 4.30 -13.84
C PHE A 482 -16.07 3.03 -12.99
N ALA A 483 -17.08 2.18 -13.17
CA ALA A 483 -17.09 0.80 -12.69
C ALA A 483 -17.65 -0.14 -13.76
N LEU A 484 -16.91 -1.19 -14.07
CA LEU A 484 -17.34 -2.30 -14.91
C LEU A 484 -17.51 -3.53 -14.01
N GLN A 485 -18.70 -4.13 -13.99
CA GLN A 485 -18.95 -5.34 -13.22
C GLN A 485 -19.62 -6.42 -14.05
N ARG A 486 -19.13 -7.66 -13.94
CA ARG A 486 -19.64 -8.81 -14.70
C ARG A 486 -19.77 -8.50 -16.19
N THR A 487 -18.83 -7.72 -16.70
CA THR A 487 -18.87 -7.16 -18.05
C THR A 487 -17.88 -7.90 -18.95
N GLN A 488 -18.33 -8.22 -20.16
CA GLN A 488 -17.54 -8.86 -21.20
C GLN A 488 -17.34 -7.89 -22.35
N ILE A 489 -16.10 -7.71 -22.78
CA ILE A 489 -15.79 -6.94 -23.98
C ILE A 489 -14.87 -7.77 -24.85
N GLU A 490 -15.32 -8.04 -26.07
CA GLU A 490 -14.56 -8.82 -27.05
C GLU A 490 -14.23 -7.99 -28.29
N ILE A 491 -12.94 -7.91 -28.58
CA ILE A 491 -12.39 -7.38 -29.83
C ILE A 491 -11.68 -8.55 -30.54
N PRO A 492 -11.95 -8.81 -31.83
CA PRO A 492 -11.18 -9.76 -32.62
C PRO A 492 -9.68 -9.42 -32.63
N LEU A 493 -8.82 -10.42 -32.46
CA LEU A 493 -7.35 -10.25 -32.39
C LEU A 493 -6.67 -10.12 -33.76
N ASP A 494 -7.39 -10.42 -34.83
CA ASP A 494 -6.84 -10.68 -36.17
C ASP A 494 -6.39 -9.44 -36.95
N ASP A 495 -6.62 -8.23 -36.43
CA ASP A 495 -6.47 -7.03 -37.24
C ASP A 495 -5.08 -6.41 -37.24
N ALA A 496 -4.80 -5.73 -38.36
CA ALA A 496 -3.65 -4.85 -38.59
C ALA A 496 -3.95 -3.38 -38.26
N THR A 497 -5.18 -3.08 -37.82
CA THR A 497 -5.64 -1.71 -37.60
C THR A 497 -5.35 -1.32 -36.14
N SER A 498 -4.63 -0.22 -35.97
CA SER A 498 -4.14 0.25 -34.67
C SER A 498 -5.29 0.84 -33.86
N ASN A 499 -5.99 0.00 -33.10
CA ASN A 499 -6.73 0.52 -31.95
C ASN A 499 -5.72 1.17 -30.99
N ARG A 500 -6.05 2.36 -30.47
CA ARG A 500 -5.16 3.05 -29.53
C ARG A 500 -5.16 2.35 -28.18
N ASN A 501 -6.36 2.14 -27.60
CA ASN A 501 -6.56 1.53 -26.30
C ASN A 501 -8.05 1.24 -26.04
N LEU A 502 -8.37 0.16 -25.32
CA LEU A 502 -9.76 -0.20 -25.02
C LEU A 502 -10.43 0.83 -24.08
N ILE A 503 -9.73 1.24 -23.02
CA ILE A 503 -10.15 2.23 -22.04
C ILE A 503 -9.14 3.39 -22.03
N GLY A 504 -9.64 4.61 -22.18
CA GLY A 504 -8.86 5.82 -21.99
C GLY A 504 -9.37 6.61 -20.80
N TRP A 505 -8.49 6.97 -19.87
CA TRP A 505 -8.86 7.69 -18.66
C TRP A 505 -7.94 8.89 -18.43
N THR A 506 -8.50 10.09 -18.61
CA THR A 506 -7.75 11.35 -18.60
C THR A 506 -8.34 12.36 -17.64
N GLY A 507 -7.53 13.34 -17.26
CA GLY A 507 -7.96 14.52 -16.53
C GLY A 507 -8.01 14.33 -15.01
N GLU A 508 -7.65 15.39 -14.31
CA GLU A 508 -7.73 15.49 -12.85
C GLU A 508 -9.18 15.79 -12.45
N GLY A 509 -9.79 14.91 -11.66
CA GLY A 509 -11.07 15.17 -11.03
C GLY A 509 -10.87 15.79 -9.65
N ASP A 510 -11.60 16.86 -9.34
CA ASP A 510 -11.59 17.44 -7.98
C ASP A 510 -12.20 16.52 -6.93
N ASN A 511 -12.95 15.50 -7.37
CA ASN A 511 -13.69 14.58 -6.51
C ASN A 511 -12.99 13.21 -6.45
N PRO A 512 -12.68 12.67 -5.25
CA PRO A 512 -12.07 11.35 -5.10
C PRO A 512 -12.81 10.21 -5.81
N ILE A 513 -14.14 10.31 -5.94
CA ILE A 513 -14.97 9.34 -6.66
C ILE A 513 -14.70 9.39 -8.17
N ARG A 514 -14.46 10.59 -8.71
CA ARG A 514 -14.15 10.80 -10.12
C ARG A 514 -12.72 10.36 -10.48
N ASN A 515 -11.88 10.05 -9.51
CA ASN A 515 -10.54 9.50 -9.76
C ASN A 515 -10.49 7.99 -9.48
N GLN A 516 -11.64 7.30 -9.49
CA GLN A 516 -11.75 5.85 -9.26
C GLN A 516 -12.25 5.10 -10.49
N GLY A 517 -11.55 4.00 -10.80
CA GLY A 517 -11.88 3.03 -11.83
C GLY A 517 -11.99 1.66 -11.19
N ILE A 518 -13.08 0.94 -11.41
CA ILE A 518 -13.29 -0.41 -10.88
C ILE A 518 -13.53 -1.38 -12.04
N ILE A 519 -12.81 -2.48 -12.08
CA ILE A 519 -13.02 -3.59 -13.01
C ILE A 519 -13.19 -4.86 -12.17
N GLN A 520 -14.42 -5.36 -12.04
CA GLN A 520 -14.72 -6.48 -11.17
C GLN A 520 -15.44 -7.60 -11.93
N GLU A 521 -14.98 -8.84 -11.79
CA GLU A 521 -15.59 -10.01 -12.44
C GLU A 521 -15.74 -9.81 -13.95
N CYS A 522 -14.79 -9.13 -14.59
CA CYS A 522 -14.86 -8.78 -16.00
C CYS A 522 -13.98 -9.68 -16.87
N LYS A 523 -14.38 -9.84 -18.12
CA LYS A 523 -13.55 -10.42 -19.19
C LYS A 523 -13.33 -9.35 -20.24
N LEU A 524 -12.14 -8.76 -20.27
CA LEU A 524 -11.81 -7.69 -21.20
C LEU A 524 -10.70 -8.14 -22.14
N LEU A 525 -11.00 -8.15 -23.44
CA LEU A 525 -10.05 -8.50 -24.50
C LEU A 525 -9.81 -7.27 -25.37
N SER A 526 -8.62 -6.69 -25.28
CA SER A 526 -8.15 -5.67 -26.22
C SER A 526 -7.53 -6.33 -27.45
N GLY A 527 -7.83 -5.78 -28.64
CA GLY A 527 -7.20 -6.16 -29.90
C GLY A 527 -5.75 -5.64 -29.97
N VAL A 528 -5.37 -5.06 -31.11
CA VAL A 528 -4.14 -4.24 -31.20
C VAL A 528 -4.30 -3.00 -30.30
N GLY A 529 -3.25 -2.59 -29.59
CA GLY A 529 -3.26 -1.50 -28.62
C GLY A 529 -3.34 -1.96 -27.17
N SER A 530 -3.40 -0.98 -26.25
CA SER A 530 -3.43 -1.28 -24.82
C SER A 530 -4.82 -1.57 -24.27
N LEU A 531 -4.93 -2.22 -23.10
CA LEU A 531 -6.22 -2.37 -22.44
C LEU A 531 -6.67 -1.04 -21.82
N ALA A 532 -5.83 -0.42 -21.00
CA ALA A 532 -6.16 0.84 -20.36
C ALA A 532 -4.98 1.82 -20.38
N GLU A 533 -5.30 3.09 -20.56
CA GLU A 533 -4.36 4.22 -20.47
C GLU A 533 -4.85 5.19 -19.40
N LEU A 534 -4.02 5.40 -18.36
CA LEU A 534 -4.26 6.31 -17.25
C LEU A 534 -3.26 7.46 -17.35
N ASN A 535 -3.76 8.69 -17.39
CA ASN A 535 -2.94 9.87 -17.69
C ASN A 535 -2.94 10.93 -16.59
N ASP A 536 -3.40 10.60 -15.38
CA ASP A 536 -3.41 11.53 -14.26
C ASP A 536 -2.88 10.91 -12.97
N GLY A 537 -2.05 11.66 -12.24
CA GLY A 537 -1.36 11.21 -11.03
C GLY A 537 -2.27 10.88 -9.85
N THR A 538 -3.54 11.27 -9.88
CA THR A 538 -4.50 11.03 -8.78
C THR A 538 -5.39 9.81 -9.01
N GLN A 539 -5.34 9.21 -10.20
CA GLN A 539 -6.21 8.11 -10.61
C GLN A 539 -5.89 6.83 -9.83
N ARG A 540 -6.97 6.10 -9.53
CA ARG A 540 -6.94 4.87 -8.76
C ARG A 540 -7.75 3.77 -9.45
N LEU A 541 -7.06 2.74 -9.94
CA LEU A 541 -7.69 1.59 -10.60
C LEU A 541 -7.68 0.38 -9.67
N LEU A 542 -8.86 -0.22 -9.48
CA LEU A 542 -9.04 -1.47 -8.77
C LEU A 542 -9.53 -2.54 -9.73
N VAL A 543 -8.82 -3.67 -9.79
CA VAL A 543 -9.16 -4.83 -10.61
C VAL A 543 -9.35 -6.04 -9.70
N ARG A 544 -10.53 -6.66 -9.74
CA ARG A 544 -10.86 -7.83 -8.91
C ARG A 544 -11.42 -8.96 -9.73
N ASN A 545 -10.95 -10.18 -9.49
CA ASN A 545 -11.49 -11.41 -10.08
C ASN A 545 -11.74 -11.31 -11.59
N SER A 546 -10.81 -10.68 -12.33
CA SER A 546 -11.01 -10.33 -13.74
C SER A 546 -9.95 -10.96 -14.63
N LEU A 547 -10.35 -11.29 -15.85
CA LEU A 547 -9.47 -11.77 -16.92
C LEU A 547 -9.27 -10.62 -17.91
N LEU A 548 -8.06 -10.07 -17.92
CA LEU A 548 -7.69 -8.93 -18.75
C LEU A 548 -6.63 -9.37 -19.75
N ILE A 549 -6.89 -9.18 -21.03
CA ILE A 549 -6.01 -9.61 -22.11
C ILE A 549 -5.77 -8.45 -23.05
N ALA A 550 -4.50 -8.14 -23.34
CA ALA A 550 -4.10 -7.17 -24.36
C ALA A 550 -3.02 -7.75 -25.27
N ARG A 551 -3.10 -7.43 -26.57
CA ARG A 551 -2.09 -7.86 -27.54
C ARG A 551 -0.79 -7.06 -27.42
N ASP A 552 -0.86 -5.78 -27.06
CA ASP A 552 0.32 -4.95 -26.80
C ASP A 552 0.50 -4.78 -25.28
N ASP A 553 0.33 -3.56 -24.76
CA ASP A 553 0.47 -3.29 -23.34
C ASP A 553 -0.84 -3.51 -22.59
N LEU A 554 -0.82 -4.08 -21.39
CA LEU A 554 -2.04 -4.14 -20.60
C LEU A 554 -2.39 -2.75 -20.06
N PHE A 555 -1.49 -2.13 -19.30
CA PHE A 555 -1.69 -0.80 -18.72
C PHE A 555 -0.61 0.18 -19.16
N ILE A 556 -1.01 1.36 -19.60
CA ILE A 556 -0.13 2.51 -19.80
C ILE A 556 -0.43 3.51 -18.68
N LEU A 557 0.56 3.79 -17.85
CA LEU A 557 0.44 4.62 -16.65
C LEU A 557 1.32 5.86 -16.82
N LYS A 558 0.70 7.01 -17.10
CA LYS A 558 1.41 8.28 -17.28
C LYS A 558 1.15 9.21 -16.11
N ASN A 559 2.16 9.47 -15.29
CA ASN A 559 2.10 10.43 -14.19
C ASN A 559 2.99 11.64 -14.50
N LYS A 560 2.38 12.69 -15.07
CA LYS A 560 3.05 13.96 -15.38
C LYS A 560 2.73 15.07 -14.38
N ASN A 561 1.95 14.77 -13.34
CA ASN A 561 1.55 15.76 -12.36
C ASN A 561 2.65 15.90 -11.30
N ARG A 562 3.24 17.10 -11.20
CA ARG A 562 4.28 17.43 -10.22
C ARG A 562 3.72 17.85 -8.86
N ALA A 563 2.40 18.02 -8.74
CA ALA A 563 1.80 18.32 -7.45
C ALA A 563 1.98 17.12 -6.50
N ALA A 564 2.25 17.39 -5.22
CA ALA A 564 2.40 16.43 -4.12
C ALA A 564 1.05 15.76 -3.75
N SER A 565 0.39 15.20 -4.75
CA SER A 565 -0.87 14.47 -4.62
C SER A 565 -0.55 12.99 -4.45
N PRO A 566 -1.34 12.22 -3.67
CA PRO A 566 -1.09 10.80 -3.44
C PRO A 566 -1.05 10.08 -4.79
N GLY A 567 0.14 9.65 -5.20
CA GLY A 567 0.40 9.16 -6.55
C GLY A 567 -0.54 8.06 -7.04
N MET A 568 -0.49 7.86 -8.36
CA MET A 568 -1.38 6.99 -9.12
C MET A 568 -1.35 5.59 -8.52
N GLY A 569 -2.52 4.99 -8.30
CA GLY A 569 -2.65 3.68 -7.65
C GLY A 569 -3.28 2.64 -8.56
N VAL A 570 -2.67 1.47 -8.65
CA VAL A 570 -3.26 0.29 -9.31
C VAL A 570 -3.25 -0.89 -8.35
N ASP A 571 -4.41 -1.51 -8.15
CA ASP A 571 -4.63 -2.62 -7.21
C ASP A 571 -5.27 -3.79 -7.95
N PHE A 572 -4.62 -4.95 -7.88
CA PHE A 572 -5.05 -6.18 -8.52
C PHE A 572 -5.28 -7.25 -7.45
N GLU A 573 -6.45 -7.86 -7.48
CA GLU A 573 -6.79 -8.96 -6.58
C GLU A 573 -7.40 -10.10 -7.37
N GLN A 574 -6.87 -11.31 -7.17
CA GLN A 574 -7.43 -12.54 -7.72
C GLN A 574 -7.65 -12.45 -9.24
N SER A 575 -6.73 -11.83 -9.99
CA SER A 575 -6.96 -11.49 -11.41
C SER A 575 -5.90 -12.10 -12.32
N THR A 576 -6.31 -12.48 -13.53
CA THR A 576 -5.41 -12.97 -14.58
C THR A 576 -5.14 -11.84 -15.56
N LEU A 577 -3.89 -11.43 -15.66
CA LEU A 577 -3.40 -10.30 -16.43
C LEU A 577 -2.52 -10.85 -17.56
N VAL A 578 -2.93 -10.63 -18.81
CA VAL A 578 -2.24 -11.18 -19.98
C VAL A 578 -1.82 -10.06 -20.91
N ALA A 579 -0.52 -9.92 -21.14
CA ALA A 579 0.04 -8.93 -22.05
C ALA A 579 0.84 -9.60 -23.17
N GLY A 580 0.79 -9.04 -24.38
CA GLY A 580 1.70 -9.46 -25.46
C GLY A 580 3.02 -8.69 -25.48
N ARG A 581 3.04 -7.45 -24.97
CA ARG A 581 4.25 -6.61 -24.87
C ARG A 581 4.64 -6.30 -23.43
N ALA A 582 3.85 -5.48 -22.71
CA ALA A 582 4.14 -5.11 -21.32
C ALA A 582 2.89 -5.20 -20.45
N HIS A 583 2.97 -5.69 -19.21
CA HIS A 583 1.83 -5.58 -18.29
C HIS A 583 1.66 -4.13 -17.84
N PHE A 584 2.77 -3.46 -17.53
CA PHE A 584 2.78 -2.06 -17.12
C PHE A 584 3.82 -1.30 -17.95
N ALA A 585 3.36 -0.31 -18.72
CA ALA A 585 4.20 0.68 -19.38
C ALA A 585 4.06 2.00 -18.61
N VAL A 586 5.07 2.35 -17.82
CA VAL A 586 5.06 3.49 -16.91
C VAL A 586 5.90 4.64 -17.46
N ASP A 587 5.32 5.83 -17.48
CA ASP A 587 5.93 7.09 -17.91
C ASP A 587 5.70 8.13 -16.81
N CYS A 588 6.73 8.46 -16.04
CA CYS A 588 6.62 9.38 -14.90
C CYS A 588 7.73 10.41 -14.95
N ASP A 589 7.37 11.69 -14.81
CA ASP A 589 8.33 12.76 -14.71
C ASP A 589 9.05 12.72 -13.34
N GLU A 590 10.32 13.12 -13.29
CA GLU A 590 11.02 13.30 -12.02
C GLU A 590 10.25 14.24 -11.08
N GLY A 591 10.03 13.80 -9.84
CA GLY A 591 9.28 14.55 -8.83
C GLY A 591 7.76 14.45 -8.91
N SER A 592 7.21 13.67 -9.84
CA SER A 592 5.79 13.27 -9.77
C SER A 592 5.57 12.34 -8.56
N GLY A 593 4.35 12.30 -8.01
CA GLY A 593 3.99 11.51 -6.80
C GLY A 593 4.13 9.97 -6.92
N GLY A 594 4.80 9.48 -7.97
CA GLY A 594 5.06 8.08 -8.25
C GLY A 594 3.83 7.28 -8.70
N VAL A 595 4.06 6.03 -9.09
CA VAL A 595 3.03 5.01 -9.36
C VAL A 595 3.12 3.95 -8.28
N ARG A 596 1.98 3.56 -7.71
CA ARG A 596 1.88 2.53 -6.70
C ARG A 596 1.13 1.34 -7.25
N GLY A 597 1.77 0.18 -7.25
CA GLY A 597 1.19 -1.07 -7.69
C GLY A 597 1.06 -2.06 -6.53
N PHE A 598 -0.11 -2.67 -6.42
CA PHE A 598 -0.35 -3.78 -5.50
C PHE A 598 -0.99 -4.96 -6.25
N ALA A 599 -0.49 -6.18 -6.04
CA ALA A 599 -1.07 -7.39 -6.61
C ALA A 599 -1.19 -8.51 -5.55
N ASP A 600 -2.37 -9.10 -5.39
CA ASP A 600 -2.59 -10.22 -4.48
C ASP A 600 -3.28 -11.39 -5.19
N SER A 601 -2.65 -12.55 -5.12
CA SER A 601 -3.16 -13.79 -5.72
C SER A 601 -3.45 -13.64 -7.21
N CYS A 602 -2.63 -12.85 -7.91
CA CYS A 602 -2.75 -12.59 -9.35
C CYS A 602 -1.90 -13.54 -10.19
N LEU A 603 -2.31 -13.75 -11.44
CA LEU A 603 -1.55 -14.48 -12.45
C LEU A 603 -1.14 -13.53 -13.56
N PHE A 604 0.17 -13.36 -13.77
CA PHE A 604 0.73 -12.60 -14.88
C PHE A 604 1.14 -13.57 -15.99
N ALA A 605 0.65 -13.34 -17.21
CA ALA A 605 0.91 -14.23 -18.35
C ALA A 605 1.31 -13.49 -19.62
N GLY A 606 2.21 -14.10 -20.39
CA GLY A 606 2.54 -13.63 -21.74
C GLY A 606 1.55 -14.14 -22.79
N LEU A 607 1.30 -13.34 -23.83
CA LEU A 607 0.55 -13.80 -25.00
C LEU A 607 1.44 -14.63 -25.94
N LYS A 608 1.00 -15.84 -26.29
CA LYS A 608 1.70 -16.67 -27.30
C LYS A 608 1.25 -16.28 -28.70
N TRP A 609 2.06 -15.48 -29.40
CA TRP A 609 1.71 -14.97 -30.73
C TRP A 609 2.83 -15.28 -31.75
N GLU A 610 2.56 -16.14 -32.74
CA GLU A 610 3.57 -16.61 -33.71
C GLU A 610 4.23 -15.49 -34.52
N LYS A 611 3.56 -14.34 -34.70
CA LYS A 611 4.12 -13.20 -35.44
C LYS A 611 4.88 -12.22 -34.56
N ALA A 612 4.92 -12.41 -33.24
CA ALA A 612 5.71 -11.57 -32.35
C ALA A 612 7.19 -11.96 -32.54
N LYS A 613 7.84 -11.34 -33.53
CA LYS A 613 9.30 -11.42 -33.69
C LYS A 613 9.92 -10.52 -32.63
N GLY A 614 10.19 -11.04 -31.44
CA GLY A 614 10.81 -10.26 -30.37
C GLY A 614 10.83 -10.97 -29.02
N ALA A 615 11.54 -10.36 -28.06
CA ALA A 615 11.54 -10.73 -26.66
C ALA A 615 10.10 -10.94 -26.15
N GLY A 616 9.90 -11.96 -25.30
CA GLY A 616 8.60 -12.26 -24.70
C GLY A 616 8.01 -11.08 -23.93
N ALA A 617 6.79 -11.24 -23.40
CA ALA A 617 6.14 -10.18 -22.64
C ALA A 617 7.02 -9.72 -21.48
N CYS A 618 6.92 -8.43 -21.13
CA CYS A 618 7.56 -7.87 -19.95
C CYS A 618 6.55 -7.56 -18.85
N LEU A 619 7.00 -7.61 -17.59
CA LEU A 619 6.14 -7.23 -16.46
C LEU A 619 6.06 -5.70 -16.36
N LEU A 620 7.19 -5.02 -16.19
CA LEU A 620 7.27 -3.56 -16.10
C LEU A 620 8.24 -2.97 -17.13
N GLN A 621 7.75 -2.05 -17.95
CA GLN A 621 8.56 -1.17 -18.79
C GLN A 621 8.47 0.25 -18.25
N TYR A 622 9.61 0.84 -17.90
CA TYR A 622 9.70 2.23 -17.44
C TYR A 622 10.40 3.12 -18.47
N ASN A 623 9.79 4.26 -18.77
CA ASN A 623 10.36 5.28 -19.66
C ASN A 623 11.13 6.32 -18.83
N GLY A 624 12.35 5.98 -18.42
CA GLY A 624 13.24 6.83 -17.63
C GLY A 624 14.22 6.00 -16.81
N GLU A 625 15.08 6.66 -16.01
CA GLU A 625 15.94 5.97 -15.05
C GLU A 625 15.11 5.54 -13.83
N LEU A 626 14.96 4.24 -13.64
CA LEU A 626 14.09 3.71 -12.59
C LEU A 626 14.65 4.08 -11.19
N SER A 627 14.01 5.02 -10.52
CA SER A 627 14.24 5.30 -9.11
C SER A 627 13.15 4.66 -8.25
N LEU A 628 13.52 4.17 -7.05
CA LEU A 628 12.56 3.67 -6.05
C LEU A 628 11.53 4.72 -5.60
N LYS A 629 11.73 5.99 -5.95
CA LYS A 629 10.77 7.08 -5.71
C LYS A 629 9.69 7.15 -6.78
N ALA A 630 9.96 6.70 -8.01
CA ALA A 630 9.03 6.81 -9.14
C ALA A 630 7.97 5.71 -9.13
N ILE A 631 8.32 4.50 -8.68
CA ILE A 631 7.40 3.37 -8.61
C ILE A 631 7.59 2.68 -7.27
N SER A 632 6.47 2.38 -6.59
CA SER A 632 6.43 1.49 -5.44
C SER A 632 5.56 0.29 -5.79
N TRP A 633 6.15 -0.90 -5.76
CA TRP A 633 5.47 -2.15 -6.12
C TRP A 633 5.45 -3.10 -4.94
N GLN A 634 4.30 -3.75 -4.74
CA GLN A 634 4.14 -4.81 -3.76
C GLN A 634 3.25 -5.92 -4.30
N GLU A 635 3.57 -7.15 -3.92
CA GLU A 635 2.79 -8.31 -4.33
C GLU A 635 2.80 -9.43 -3.29
N ASN A 636 1.78 -10.28 -3.38
CA ASN A 636 1.65 -11.46 -2.55
C ASN A 636 1.01 -12.62 -3.33
N ARG A 637 1.65 -13.79 -3.32
CA ARG A 637 1.16 -15.02 -3.98
C ARG A 637 0.87 -14.81 -5.47
N CYS A 638 1.74 -14.07 -6.16
CA CYS A 638 1.60 -13.82 -7.58
C CYS A 638 2.31 -14.90 -8.40
N GLY A 639 1.67 -15.35 -9.48
CA GLY A 639 2.20 -16.33 -10.41
C GLY A 639 2.72 -15.69 -11.68
N TYR A 640 3.86 -16.18 -12.17
CA TYR A 640 4.54 -15.67 -13.35
C TYR A 640 4.72 -16.77 -14.40
N ASP A 641 4.00 -16.61 -15.51
CA ASP A 641 4.12 -17.50 -16.65
C ASP A 641 5.51 -17.42 -17.31
N GLU A 642 5.97 -18.56 -17.84
CA GLU A 642 7.30 -18.70 -18.46
C GLU A 642 7.54 -17.83 -19.71
N ARG A 643 6.47 -17.37 -20.37
CA ARG A 643 6.51 -16.48 -21.55
C ARG A 643 6.84 -15.04 -21.18
N ILE A 644 6.89 -14.71 -19.88
CA ILE A 644 7.44 -13.44 -19.40
C ILE A 644 8.95 -13.58 -19.38
N HIS A 645 9.63 -12.96 -20.34
CA HIS A 645 11.09 -13.06 -20.47
C HIS A 645 11.82 -11.91 -19.77
N GLN A 646 11.14 -10.77 -19.61
CA GLN A 646 11.69 -9.57 -19.00
C GLN A 646 10.80 -9.18 -17.83
N TYR A 647 11.36 -9.01 -16.64
CA TYR A 647 10.59 -8.52 -15.48
C TYR A 647 10.68 -7.00 -15.39
N LEU A 648 11.83 -6.42 -15.73
CA LEU A 648 12.05 -5.00 -15.65
C LEU A 648 12.84 -4.49 -16.86
N ILE A 649 12.26 -3.56 -17.62
CA ILE A 649 12.92 -2.88 -18.74
C ILE A 649 12.95 -1.38 -18.46
N ASP A 650 14.16 -0.83 -18.35
CA ASP A 650 14.42 0.61 -18.45
C ASP A 650 14.68 0.95 -19.92
N SER A 651 14.15 2.08 -20.39
CA SER A 651 14.44 2.71 -21.68
C SER A 651 15.91 2.69 -22.13
N THR A 652 16.86 2.73 -21.19
CA THR A 652 18.31 2.74 -21.43
C THR A 652 18.94 1.35 -21.61
N LYS A 653 18.28 0.29 -21.14
CA LYS A 653 18.83 -1.07 -21.07
C LYS A 653 17.83 -2.09 -21.61
N ARG A 654 17.72 -2.18 -22.93
CA ARG A 654 16.99 -3.27 -23.58
C ARG A 654 17.92 -4.46 -23.78
N SER A 655 17.55 -5.60 -23.19
CA SER A 655 18.12 -6.91 -23.48
C SER A 655 17.03 -7.80 -24.03
N ASP A 656 17.38 -8.65 -25.00
CA ASP A 656 16.50 -9.72 -25.47
C ASP A 656 16.69 -11.01 -24.64
N GLU A 657 17.72 -11.06 -23.79
CA GLU A 657 18.04 -12.22 -22.95
C GLU A 657 17.07 -12.34 -21.77
N LYS A 658 16.56 -13.54 -21.52
CA LYS A 658 15.65 -13.82 -20.40
C LYS A 658 16.28 -13.41 -19.07
N GLN A 659 15.59 -12.55 -18.33
CA GLN A 659 16.03 -12.11 -17.00
C GLN A 659 15.80 -13.19 -15.95
N ASP A 660 16.65 -13.21 -14.93
CA ASP A 660 16.39 -13.98 -13.71
C ASP A 660 15.44 -13.20 -12.79
N PHE A 661 14.36 -13.85 -12.35
CA PHE A 661 13.31 -13.21 -11.56
C PHE A 661 13.83 -12.71 -10.21
N SER A 662 14.61 -13.53 -9.51
CA SER A 662 15.11 -13.19 -8.17
C SER A 662 16.15 -12.07 -8.24
N GLN A 663 17.09 -12.14 -9.17
CA GLN A 663 18.13 -11.12 -9.34
C GLN A 663 17.60 -9.78 -9.88
N THR A 664 16.44 -9.80 -10.56
CA THR A 664 15.86 -8.59 -11.15
C THR A 664 14.70 -8.05 -10.33
N TRP A 665 13.61 -8.82 -10.21
CA TRP A 665 12.37 -8.36 -9.61
C TRP A 665 12.43 -8.33 -8.08
N VAL A 666 12.87 -9.43 -7.46
CA VAL A 666 12.99 -9.51 -5.99
C VAL A 666 14.08 -8.57 -5.49
N ASN A 667 15.21 -8.47 -6.19
CA ASN A 667 16.26 -7.53 -5.84
C ASN A 667 15.80 -6.06 -5.94
N GLN A 668 14.99 -5.72 -6.94
CA GLN A 668 14.48 -4.35 -7.11
C GLN A 668 13.50 -3.94 -6.01
N TRP A 669 12.61 -4.84 -5.59
CA TRP A 669 11.51 -4.52 -4.66
C TRP A 669 11.72 -5.03 -3.23
N GLY A 670 12.76 -5.84 -3.02
CA GLY A 670 13.02 -6.56 -1.78
C GLY A 670 12.07 -7.75 -1.57
N GLU A 671 12.47 -8.68 -0.69
CA GLU A 671 11.64 -9.82 -0.27
C GLU A 671 10.31 -9.38 0.38
N ASN A 672 10.30 -8.17 0.95
CA ASN A 672 9.09 -7.57 1.51
C ASN A 672 8.13 -7.03 0.46
N GLY A 673 8.65 -6.59 -0.69
CA GLY A 673 7.85 -6.16 -1.82
C GLY A 673 7.33 -7.34 -2.62
N VAL A 674 8.08 -8.44 -2.72
CA VAL A 674 7.73 -9.62 -3.53
C VAL A 674 7.55 -10.86 -2.66
N LYS A 675 6.32 -11.12 -2.22
CA LYS A 675 6.03 -12.22 -1.27
C LYS A 675 5.45 -13.45 -1.92
N SER A 676 6.05 -14.59 -1.60
CA SER A 676 5.66 -15.91 -2.11
C SER A 676 5.44 -15.89 -3.63
N PRO A 677 6.38 -15.31 -4.42
CA PRO A 677 6.25 -15.33 -5.87
C PRO A 677 6.29 -16.77 -6.36
N PHE A 678 5.49 -17.06 -7.38
CA PHE A 678 5.40 -18.38 -7.95
C PHE A 678 5.90 -18.39 -9.39
N VAL A 679 7.16 -18.82 -9.55
CA VAL A 679 7.95 -18.71 -10.80
C VAL A 679 8.45 -20.08 -11.29
N GLU A 680 8.06 -21.17 -10.62
CA GLU A 680 8.59 -22.50 -10.91
C GLU A 680 8.21 -22.99 -12.31
N PRO A 681 9.17 -23.52 -13.10
CA PRO A 681 8.88 -24.17 -14.38
C PRO A 681 7.83 -25.27 -14.24
N GLY A 682 6.78 -25.24 -15.07
CA GLY A 682 5.65 -26.16 -15.01
C GLY A 682 4.66 -25.90 -13.87
N GLY A 683 4.99 -24.99 -12.95
CA GLY A 683 4.12 -24.60 -11.84
C GLY A 683 2.81 -23.98 -12.32
N ILE A 684 2.85 -23.20 -13.41
CA ILE A 684 1.69 -22.64 -14.10
C ILE A 684 1.48 -23.46 -15.37
N SER A 685 0.39 -24.21 -15.42
CA SER A 685 0.03 -25.07 -16.54
C SER A 685 -1.43 -24.86 -16.90
N TYR A 686 -1.71 -24.53 -18.17
CA TYR A 686 -3.07 -24.25 -18.65
C TYR A 686 -3.74 -25.48 -19.26
N GLN A 687 -5.07 -25.61 -19.09
CA GLN A 687 -5.84 -26.78 -19.52
C GLN A 687 -5.75 -27.04 -21.02
N ASP A 688 -5.91 -26.01 -21.86
CA ASP A 688 -5.94 -26.17 -23.32
C ASP A 688 -4.57 -26.00 -23.99
N GLY A 689 -3.48 -26.07 -23.23
CA GLY A 689 -2.12 -25.92 -23.75
C GLY A 689 -1.95 -24.67 -24.60
N ALA A 690 -2.68 -23.58 -24.30
CA ALA A 690 -2.74 -22.28 -25.01
C ALA A 690 -2.11 -22.33 -26.42
N SER A 691 -2.67 -23.17 -27.30
CA SER A 691 -1.99 -23.46 -28.56
C SER A 691 -2.12 -22.24 -29.47
N SER A 692 -1.00 -21.81 -30.04
CA SER A 692 -0.78 -20.53 -30.72
C SER A 692 -1.61 -20.29 -31.99
N ARG A 693 -2.47 -21.24 -32.36
CA ARG A 693 -3.14 -21.27 -33.67
C ARG A 693 -4.57 -20.77 -33.64
N ASP A 694 -5.24 -20.81 -32.49
CA ASP A 694 -6.63 -20.37 -32.42
C ASP A 694 -6.74 -18.88 -32.07
N ILE A 695 -7.23 -18.15 -33.06
CA ILE A 695 -7.63 -16.74 -33.08
C ILE A 695 -8.58 -16.34 -31.93
N ARG A 696 -9.23 -17.33 -31.29
CA ARG A 696 -10.24 -17.10 -30.27
C ARG A 696 -9.68 -17.41 -28.88
N LEU A 697 -8.98 -16.43 -28.30
CA LEU A 697 -8.66 -16.48 -26.88
C LEU A 697 -9.96 -16.48 -26.07
N THR A 698 -10.19 -17.55 -25.33
CA THR A 698 -11.32 -17.66 -24.41
C THR A 698 -10.83 -17.64 -22.95
N SER A 699 -11.76 -17.57 -21.99
CA SER A 699 -11.40 -17.74 -20.58
C SER A 699 -10.81 -19.12 -20.30
N ALA A 700 -11.24 -20.16 -21.02
CA ALA A 700 -10.70 -21.51 -20.90
C ALA A 700 -9.22 -21.58 -21.29
N SER A 701 -8.76 -20.73 -22.20
CA SER A 701 -7.36 -20.66 -22.64
C SER A 701 -6.38 -20.30 -21.51
N TYR A 702 -6.87 -19.71 -20.42
CA TYR A 702 -6.08 -19.35 -19.24
C TYR A 702 -6.56 -20.06 -17.97
N ALA A 703 -7.44 -21.06 -18.09
CA ALA A 703 -7.82 -21.90 -16.97
C ALA A 703 -6.63 -22.78 -16.57
N LEU A 704 -6.30 -22.78 -15.27
CA LEU A 704 -5.23 -23.61 -14.73
C LEU A 704 -5.66 -25.09 -14.71
N THR A 705 -4.72 -25.98 -15.02
CA THR A 705 -4.88 -27.42 -14.83
C THR A 705 -5.01 -27.75 -13.33
N PRO A 706 -5.75 -28.80 -12.96
CA PRO A 706 -5.82 -29.28 -11.57
C PRO A 706 -4.46 -29.63 -10.94
N GLU A 707 -3.49 -30.00 -11.79
CA GLU A 707 -2.11 -30.35 -11.44
C GLU A 707 -1.20 -29.13 -11.27
N SER A 708 -1.58 -27.97 -11.81
CA SER A 708 -0.82 -26.73 -11.63
C SER A 708 -0.73 -26.37 -10.15
N ALA A 709 0.47 -26.15 -9.64
CA ALA A 709 0.67 -25.72 -8.26
C ALA A 709 0.00 -24.35 -8.01
N ALA A 710 -0.01 -23.47 -9.01
CA ALA A 710 -0.77 -22.22 -9.01
C ALA A 710 -2.28 -22.41 -8.67
N ASN A 711 -2.83 -23.60 -8.92
CA ASN A 711 -4.21 -23.95 -8.61
C ASN A 711 -4.49 -24.12 -7.10
N ARG A 712 -3.46 -24.13 -6.23
CA ARG A 712 -3.58 -24.45 -4.78
C ARG A 712 -2.87 -23.48 -3.84
N VAL A 713 -2.23 -22.43 -4.35
CA VAL A 713 -1.36 -21.53 -3.58
C VAL A 713 -2.00 -20.19 -3.19
N GLY A 714 -3.23 -19.91 -3.66
CA GLY A 714 -3.97 -18.71 -3.30
C GLY A 714 -4.55 -18.76 -1.87
N VAL A 715 -5.26 -17.69 -1.50
CA VAL A 715 -5.99 -17.62 -0.21
C VAL A 715 -6.90 -18.84 -0.06
N ASN A 716 -6.89 -19.50 1.11
CA ASN A 716 -7.72 -20.67 1.38
C ASN A 716 -7.49 -21.84 0.38
N GLN A 717 -6.29 -21.97 -0.17
CA GLN A 717 -5.94 -22.97 -1.20
C GLN A 717 -6.75 -22.83 -2.49
N LEU A 718 -7.28 -21.63 -2.77
CA LEU A 718 -7.89 -21.34 -4.05
C LEU A 718 -6.82 -21.14 -5.14
N PRO A 719 -7.18 -21.28 -6.42
CA PRO A 719 -6.29 -20.97 -7.52
C PRO A 719 -5.88 -19.49 -7.48
N ILE A 720 -4.66 -19.16 -7.87
CA ILE A 720 -4.29 -17.76 -8.15
C ILE A 720 -4.80 -17.36 -9.54
N GLY A 721 -5.01 -16.06 -9.74
CA GLY A 721 -5.61 -15.51 -10.94
C GLY A 721 -7.13 -15.45 -10.89
N ALA A 722 -7.73 -15.09 -12.01
CA ALA A 722 -9.18 -14.99 -12.16
C ALA A 722 -9.85 -16.35 -11.89
N GLY A 723 -10.83 -16.35 -10.98
CA GLY A 723 -11.69 -17.51 -10.75
C GLY A 723 -12.70 -17.72 -11.88
N ASN A 724 -13.71 -18.55 -11.61
CA ASN A 724 -14.82 -18.75 -12.56
C ASN A 724 -15.65 -17.46 -12.70
N ILE A 725 -15.33 -16.65 -13.71
CA ILE A 725 -16.07 -15.43 -14.04
C ILE A 725 -17.42 -15.82 -14.65
N THR A 726 -18.49 -15.59 -13.91
CA THR A 726 -19.86 -15.80 -14.41
C THR A 726 -20.37 -14.49 -15.02
N ILE A 727 -20.53 -14.46 -16.34
CA ILE A 727 -21.00 -13.28 -17.08
C ILE A 727 -22.49 -13.43 -17.40
N GLY A 728 -23.30 -12.46 -16.94
CA GLY A 728 -24.75 -12.42 -17.13
C GLY A 728 -25.52 -12.49 -15.80
N SER A 729 -26.85 -12.41 -15.86
CA SER A 729 -27.72 -12.53 -14.68
C SER A 729 -27.68 -13.96 -14.13
N GLY A 730 -26.68 -14.24 -13.29
CA GLY A 730 -26.63 -15.47 -12.51
C GLY A 730 -27.94 -15.64 -11.73
N ASN A 731 -28.65 -16.74 -11.99
CA ASN A 731 -29.94 -17.16 -11.44
C ASN A 731 -31.22 -16.67 -12.16
N ARG A 732 -31.67 -17.49 -13.13
CA ARG A 732 -33.00 -18.09 -12.99
C ARG A 732 -32.83 -19.60 -12.81
N LYS A 733 -32.95 -20.08 -11.56
CA LYS A 733 -33.50 -21.41 -11.33
C LYS A 733 -34.82 -21.44 -12.09
N ASN A 734 -34.91 -22.24 -13.16
CA ASN A 734 -36.18 -22.49 -13.84
C ASN A 734 -37.19 -22.96 -12.79
N PRO A 735 -38.25 -22.19 -12.45
CA PRO A 735 -39.38 -22.78 -11.76
C PRO A 735 -40.15 -23.56 -12.81
N ASN A 736 -40.14 -24.88 -12.70
CA ASN A 736 -40.93 -25.82 -13.50
C ASN A 736 -40.65 -25.85 -15.01
N VAL A 737 -39.59 -26.57 -15.40
CA VAL A 737 -39.71 -27.41 -16.60
C VAL A 737 -40.59 -28.59 -16.20
N GLY A 738 -41.88 -28.47 -16.52
CA GLY A 738 -42.82 -29.57 -16.44
C GLY A 738 -42.25 -30.80 -17.15
N THR A 739 -42.38 -31.94 -16.49
CA THR A 739 -42.14 -33.27 -17.04
C THR A 739 -42.73 -33.38 -18.44
N LYS A 740 -41.87 -33.63 -19.43
CA LYS A 740 -42.30 -33.94 -20.80
C LYS A 740 -43.17 -35.19 -20.78
N THR A 741 -44.43 -35.05 -21.16
CA THR A 741 -45.29 -36.15 -21.60
C THR A 741 -44.58 -36.91 -22.74
N PRO A 742 -44.54 -38.26 -22.72
CA PRO A 742 -43.90 -39.03 -23.78
C PRO A 742 -44.57 -38.77 -25.14
N ALA A 743 -43.75 -38.58 -26.18
CA ALA A 743 -44.22 -38.43 -27.54
C ALA A 743 -44.96 -39.70 -28.01
N LEU A 744 -46.16 -39.53 -28.56
CA LEU A 744 -46.89 -40.59 -29.27
C LEU A 744 -46.08 -41.05 -30.50
N PRO A 745 -46.10 -42.35 -30.83
CA PRO A 745 -45.39 -42.89 -31.98
C PRO A 745 -45.99 -42.37 -33.31
N PRO A 746 -45.17 -42.30 -34.38
CA PRO A 746 -45.59 -41.76 -35.67
C PRO A 746 -46.70 -42.60 -36.30
N LYS A 747 -47.74 -41.94 -36.83
CA LYS A 747 -48.81 -42.58 -37.62
C LYS A 747 -48.22 -43.20 -38.90
N PRO A 748 -48.66 -44.42 -39.28
CA PRO A 748 -48.22 -45.06 -40.51
C PRO A 748 -48.80 -44.35 -41.75
N PRO A 749 -48.13 -44.44 -42.91
CA PRO A 749 -48.54 -43.74 -44.12
C PRO A 749 -49.82 -44.34 -44.72
N VAL A 750 -50.78 -43.46 -45.01
CA VAL A 750 -52.04 -43.80 -45.69
C VAL A 750 -51.75 -44.12 -47.17
N LYS A 751 -51.94 -45.39 -47.57
CA LYS A 751 -51.91 -45.80 -48.98
C LYS A 751 -53.14 -45.25 -49.71
N ARG A 752 -52.92 -44.54 -50.82
CA ARG A 752 -53.97 -44.21 -51.80
C ARG A 752 -54.35 -45.48 -52.58
N PRO A 753 -55.65 -45.74 -52.83
CA PRO A 753 -56.05 -46.82 -53.72
C PRO A 753 -55.82 -46.40 -55.17
N VAL A 754 -55.07 -47.22 -55.90
CA VAL A 754 -54.99 -47.22 -57.35
C VAL A 754 -56.19 -47.99 -57.86
N GLY A 755 -57.00 -47.35 -58.70
CA GLY A 755 -58.12 -47.98 -59.39
C GLY A 755 -57.65 -48.95 -60.47
N GLY A 756 -58.45 -49.98 -60.72
CA GLY A 756 -58.32 -50.89 -61.85
C GLY A 756 -59.61 -51.68 -62.01
N LEU A 757 -60.14 -51.63 -63.24
CA LEU A 757 -61.30 -52.33 -63.79
C LEU A 757 -61.31 -53.84 -63.53
#